data_AF-A0A3A8B7I0-F1
#
_entry.id   AF-A0A3A8B7I0-F1
#
_cell.length_a   1.000
_cell.length_b   1.000
_cell.length_c   1.000
_cell.angle_alpha   90.00
_cell.angle_beta   90.00
_cell.angle_gamma   90.00
#
_symmetry.space_group_name_H-M   'P 1'
#
loop_
_entity.id
_entity.type
_entity.pdbx_description
1 polymer ?
#
loop_
_entity_poly.entity_id
_entity_poly.type
_entity_poly.pdbx_seq_one_letter_code
_entity_poly.pdbx_strand_id
1 'polypeptide(L)'
;MAQQDKPVVVITGAAGNIGSNLRRKLSRSYRVLGLDLPAACEGREGLIGCDITDPNSTARAVDELREAIAGAPVASVIHLAAYFDFSGEERPQYKAVNEEGTRNLLRALQAVKVEQFVYSGTMLVHAPGVPGERITEDTPLAPAWAYPQSKARTEEIISEEAGDIPPIFLRLAGLYDDKTAVPTLSHQIARIYERDFKSHVFSGNTDAGQAFIHLDDMLALFKRVVDRRARIDPGEVILAGEPDTLSYDALQQRIGALIHGEEAWETLVLPAPVAKLGAKLETESEPAVPDALDQGEKPFIRPFMIDMASDHYALDISKARNLLDWEPQHSIKDKLPDLIDNLKTDPLGWYQANGITPPPWLESADARVEDAEGLRAAHEKKYRAQHRQNLWAGWANAGLGLWLLTSPPLLGLDDPGLILSDVVAGLLLFAAGMLSLSWRLPHARFAAALIGCWIMFAPLVFWTESAAAYLNGTLVGMLAVALALCLPPSPGVSPAAAQTGPTVPKGWNYSPSEWFQRLPVIVLALVGLLISRYLTGYQLETIDHVWEPFFAGTVPGLNGTEQIITSSVSKAWPVPDAGLGALTYALEIVVGCIGSARRWRTMPWLVVLFGIMIVPLGAISIFFIVIQPIVIGTYSTLALLAAAAMVWQIPYSLDELVATYQFLRRRHKAGRPWLLVFFTGDTDEGADDQQSDDFERGPRAILNDMLLSGMSFPWTMLAMIGLGVILMLSPLVFPWGGGVAATNHIVGALVITVTVASLAPVARLARFLNALMGIVLIFAPLVAGAGWAGIAFSALCGLVLIALSIPRGPVSGSFGAWDRFIR
;
A
#
# COMPACT_ATOMS: atom_id res chain seq x y z
N MET A 1 53.03 8.48 -28.20
CA MET A 1 53.35 8.21 -29.62
C MET A 1 52.66 6.96 -30.19
N ALA A 2 52.38 5.88 -29.44
CA ALA A 2 51.77 4.64 -29.98
C ALA A 2 50.26 4.70 -30.36
N GLN A 3 49.57 5.85 -30.24
CA GLN A 3 48.13 5.99 -30.54
C GLN A 3 47.83 6.57 -31.92
N GLN A 4 48.79 7.22 -32.59
CA GLN A 4 48.58 7.90 -33.87
C GLN A 4 48.46 6.96 -35.08
N ASP A 5 48.98 5.73 -34.99
CA ASP A 5 48.95 4.75 -36.09
C ASP A 5 47.72 3.82 -36.10
N LYS A 6 46.80 3.93 -35.13
CA LYS A 6 45.61 3.07 -35.07
C LYS A 6 44.50 3.64 -35.97
N PRO A 7 43.74 2.79 -36.70
CA PRO A 7 42.55 3.24 -37.44
C PRO A 7 41.54 3.92 -36.50
N VAL A 8 40.85 4.94 -36.99
CA VAL A 8 39.94 5.76 -36.17
C VAL A 8 38.53 5.16 -36.20
N VAL A 9 37.93 4.98 -35.02
CA VAL A 9 36.51 4.66 -34.86
C VAL A 9 35.82 5.81 -34.14
N VAL A 10 34.68 6.25 -34.67
CA VAL A 10 33.84 7.28 -34.06
C VAL A 10 32.60 6.62 -33.48
N ILE A 11 32.18 6.99 -32.27
CA ILE A 11 30.97 6.45 -31.64
C ILE A 11 30.05 7.62 -31.29
N THR A 12 28.78 7.59 -31.69
CA THR A 12 27.77 8.53 -31.15
C THR A 12 27.11 7.93 -29.91
N GLY A 13 26.66 8.76 -28.96
CA GLY A 13 26.18 8.25 -27.66
C GLY A 13 27.33 7.64 -26.84
N ALA A 14 28.54 8.14 -27.05
CA ALA A 14 29.80 7.62 -26.53
C ALA A 14 29.97 7.73 -25.00
N ALA A 15 29.19 8.59 -24.35
CA ALA A 15 29.14 8.75 -22.89
C ALA A 15 28.09 7.83 -22.23
N GLY A 16 27.19 7.21 -23.00
CA GLY A 16 26.16 6.30 -22.52
C GLY A 16 26.70 4.91 -22.09
N ASN A 17 25.80 4.04 -21.61
CA ASN A 17 26.19 2.72 -21.08
C ASN A 17 26.88 1.84 -22.14
N ILE A 18 26.25 1.65 -23.29
CA ILE A 18 26.83 0.85 -24.39
C ILE A 18 28.07 1.55 -24.95
N GLY A 19 27.99 2.87 -25.21
CA GLY A 19 29.08 3.65 -25.79
C GLY A 19 30.36 3.62 -24.96
N SER A 20 30.27 3.83 -23.65
CA SER A 20 31.44 3.83 -22.75
C SER A 20 32.13 2.47 -22.66
N ASN A 21 31.35 1.37 -22.62
CA ASN A 21 31.88 0.02 -22.65
C ASN A 21 32.52 -0.32 -24.01
N LEU A 22 31.91 0.11 -25.11
CA LEU A 22 32.43 -0.09 -26.46
C LEU A 22 33.73 0.67 -26.70
N ARG A 23 33.83 1.92 -26.24
CA ARG A 23 35.09 2.70 -26.26
C ARG A 23 36.21 1.95 -25.56
N ARG A 24 35.94 1.42 -24.36
CA ARG A 24 36.92 0.64 -23.59
C ARG A 24 37.37 -0.60 -24.37
N LYS A 25 36.44 -1.35 -24.96
CA LYS A 25 36.74 -2.55 -25.75
C LYS A 25 37.55 -2.24 -27.02
N LEU A 26 37.15 -1.21 -27.78
CA LEU A 26 37.76 -0.86 -29.06
C LEU A 26 39.09 -0.13 -28.93
N SER A 27 39.33 0.65 -27.86
CA SER A 27 40.58 1.42 -27.63
C SER A 27 41.86 0.57 -27.67
N ARG A 28 41.72 -0.75 -27.43
CA ARG A 28 42.81 -1.72 -27.56
C ARG A 28 43.34 -1.81 -28.99
N SER A 29 42.46 -1.80 -29.99
CA SER A 29 42.80 -1.99 -31.42
C SER A 29 42.65 -0.73 -32.26
N TYR A 30 41.85 0.25 -31.80
CA TYR A 30 41.48 1.45 -32.55
C TYR A 30 41.78 2.72 -31.75
N ARG A 31 41.94 3.83 -32.47
CA ARG A 31 41.83 5.17 -31.86
C ARG A 31 40.35 5.54 -31.83
N VAL A 32 39.78 5.64 -30.64
CA VAL A 32 38.33 5.86 -30.49
C VAL A 32 38.04 7.31 -30.12
N LEU A 33 37.25 7.98 -30.96
CA LEU A 33 36.68 9.30 -30.70
C LEU A 33 35.18 9.15 -30.45
N GLY A 34 34.62 9.95 -29.55
CA GLY A 34 33.20 9.91 -29.24
C GLY A 34 32.50 11.22 -29.54
N LEU A 35 31.26 11.14 -29.99
CA LEU A 35 30.32 12.25 -30.11
C LEU A 35 29.22 12.04 -29.08
N ASP A 36 28.96 13.05 -28.24
CA ASP A 36 27.85 13.03 -27.28
C ASP A 36 27.42 14.45 -26.95
N LEU A 37 26.32 14.62 -26.21
CA LEU A 37 25.84 15.93 -25.78
C LEU A 37 26.97 16.71 -25.10
N PRO A 38 27.15 18.03 -25.39
CA PRO A 38 28.26 18.81 -24.84
C PRO A 38 28.46 18.66 -23.33
N ALA A 39 27.37 18.68 -22.56
CA ALA A 39 27.39 18.49 -21.11
C ALA A 39 27.91 17.11 -20.67
N ALA A 40 27.71 16.06 -21.47
CA ALA A 40 28.20 14.71 -21.21
C ALA A 40 29.69 14.53 -21.55
N CYS A 41 30.28 15.45 -22.32
CA CYS A 41 31.67 15.44 -22.76
C CYS A 41 32.61 16.22 -21.82
N GLU A 42 32.09 17.09 -20.95
CA GLU A 42 32.88 17.93 -20.06
C GLU A 42 33.86 17.09 -19.20
N GLY A 43 35.16 17.43 -19.28
CA GLY A 43 36.22 16.77 -18.53
C GLY A 43 36.58 15.36 -19.00
N ARG A 44 36.07 14.88 -20.15
CA ARG A 44 36.32 13.53 -20.66
C ARG A 44 37.13 13.55 -21.95
N GLU A 45 38.36 13.04 -21.90
CA GLU A 45 39.24 12.97 -23.06
C GLU A 45 38.65 12.11 -24.21
N GLY A 46 38.91 12.56 -25.44
CA GLY A 46 38.48 11.88 -26.66
C GLY A 46 36.97 11.91 -26.92
N LEU A 47 36.23 12.78 -26.23
CA LEU A 47 34.84 13.11 -26.53
C LEU A 47 34.73 14.52 -27.11
N ILE A 48 33.91 14.67 -28.15
CA ILE A 48 33.60 15.91 -28.85
C ILE A 48 32.12 16.22 -28.59
N GLY A 49 31.82 17.45 -28.19
CA GLY A 49 30.45 17.90 -27.95
C GLY A 49 29.64 17.98 -29.25
N CYS A 50 28.54 17.24 -29.33
CA CYS A 50 27.69 17.14 -30.50
C CYS A 50 26.23 16.90 -30.08
N ASP A 51 25.40 17.93 -30.21
CA ASP A 51 23.95 17.75 -30.22
C ASP A 51 23.50 17.42 -31.64
N ILE A 52 23.13 16.16 -31.88
CA ILE A 52 22.73 15.72 -33.23
C ILE A 52 21.44 16.39 -33.73
N THR A 53 20.64 16.97 -32.83
CA THR A 53 19.40 17.68 -33.19
C THR A 53 19.65 19.07 -33.78
N ASP A 54 20.86 19.64 -33.60
CA ASP A 54 21.28 20.91 -34.17
C ASP A 54 22.28 20.70 -35.33
N PRO A 55 21.89 20.99 -36.59
CA PRO A 55 22.79 20.87 -37.74
C PRO A 55 24.08 21.70 -37.61
N ASN A 56 24.05 22.84 -36.91
CA ASN A 56 25.26 23.62 -36.69
C ASN A 56 26.17 22.95 -35.66
N SER A 57 25.59 22.26 -34.68
CA SER A 57 26.37 21.47 -33.73
C SER A 57 27.00 20.26 -34.39
N THR A 58 26.29 19.54 -35.27
CA THR A 58 26.89 18.41 -36.01
C THR A 58 28.01 18.87 -36.93
N ALA A 59 27.83 19.99 -37.64
CA ALA A 59 28.87 20.57 -38.49
C ALA A 59 30.14 20.92 -37.70
N ARG A 60 29.99 21.64 -36.56
CA ARG A 60 31.14 21.96 -35.68
C ARG A 60 31.84 20.72 -35.14
N ALA A 61 31.07 19.72 -34.70
CA ALA A 61 31.63 18.48 -34.16
C ALA A 61 32.40 17.68 -35.23
N VAL A 62 31.91 17.67 -36.48
CA VAL A 62 32.62 17.01 -37.58
C VAL A 62 33.85 17.81 -38.02
N ASP A 63 33.84 19.14 -37.94
CA ASP A 63 35.03 19.96 -38.15
C ASP A 63 36.12 19.65 -37.11
N GLU A 64 35.76 19.59 -35.82
CA GLU A 64 36.67 19.21 -34.74
C GLU A 64 37.18 17.76 -34.91
N LEU A 65 36.29 16.83 -35.33
CA LEU A 65 36.66 15.47 -35.67
C LEU A 65 37.69 15.44 -36.81
N ARG A 66 37.47 16.22 -37.88
CA ARG A 66 38.36 16.31 -39.04
C ARG A 66 39.75 16.82 -38.65
N GLU A 67 39.82 17.80 -37.76
CA GLU A 67 41.09 18.27 -37.17
C GLU A 67 41.75 17.17 -36.34
N ALA A 68 40.98 16.51 -35.46
CA ALA A 68 41.49 15.47 -34.58
C ALA A 68 42.06 14.25 -35.34
N ILE A 69 41.46 13.87 -36.47
CA ILE A 69 41.93 12.74 -37.30
C ILE A 69 43.06 13.12 -38.26
N ALA A 70 43.39 14.41 -38.38
CA ALA A 70 44.47 14.92 -39.25
C ALA A 70 44.44 14.37 -40.68
N GLY A 71 43.22 14.25 -41.25
CA GLY A 71 43.01 13.75 -42.62
C GLY A 71 43.02 12.23 -42.79
N ALA A 72 43.23 11.44 -41.73
CA ALA A 72 43.07 9.98 -41.78
C ALA A 72 41.60 9.60 -42.04
N PRO A 73 41.31 8.52 -42.80
CA PRO A 73 39.94 8.03 -42.96
C PRO A 73 39.39 7.50 -41.63
N VAL A 74 38.09 7.70 -41.41
CA VAL A 74 37.35 7.09 -40.31
C VAL A 74 37.01 5.66 -40.71
N ALA A 75 37.60 4.69 -40.02
CA ALA A 75 37.39 3.26 -40.29
C ALA A 75 35.94 2.84 -40.05
N SER A 76 35.29 3.39 -39.02
CA SER A 76 33.87 3.14 -38.77
C SER A 76 33.25 4.23 -37.91
N VAL A 77 32.01 4.61 -38.21
CA VAL A 77 31.14 5.39 -37.33
C VAL A 77 30.11 4.44 -36.76
N ILE A 78 30.08 4.25 -35.44
CA ILE A 78 29.08 3.43 -34.75
C ILE A 78 28.04 4.37 -34.14
N HIS A 79 26.83 4.32 -34.69
CA HIS A 79 25.76 5.23 -34.31
C HIS A 79 24.86 4.62 -33.22
N LEU A 80 25.07 5.04 -31.96
CA LEU A 80 24.28 4.61 -30.79
C LEU A 80 23.39 5.73 -30.22
N ALA A 81 23.59 6.97 -30.64
CA ALA A 81 22.77 8.10 -30.21
C ALA A 81 21.32 7.91 -30.68
N ALA A 82 20.40 7.71 -29.74
CA ALA A 82 18.98 7.59 -30.00
C ALA A 82 18.19 7.97 -28.75
N TYR A 83 16.97 8.47 -28.96
CA TYR A 83 15.93 8.51 -27.95
C TYR A 83 15.18 7.16 -27.91
N PHE A 84 14.94 6.66 -26.71
CA PHE A 84 14.21 5.43 -26.43
C PHE A 84 13.22 5.67 -25.28
N ASP A 85 11.97 5.27 -25.49
CA ASP A 85 10.91 5.32 -24.50
C ASP A 85 10.02 4.08 -24.63
N PHE A 86 9.65 3.46 -23.51
CA PHE A 86 8.79 2.28 -23.50
C PHE A 86 7.29 2.63 -23.40
N SER A 87 6.93 3.93 -23.42
CA SER A 87 5.54 4.40 -23.25
C SER A 87 4.53 3.86 -24.25
N GLY A 88 4.97 3.42 -25.43
CA GLY A 88 4.09 3.08 -26.55
C GLY A 88 3.59 4.28 -27.34
N GLU A 89 3.85 5.50 -26.87
CA GLU A 89 3.36 6.73 -27.47
C GLU A 89 4.36 7.30 -28.49
N GLU A 90 3.85 7.93 -29.54
CA GLU A 90 4.70 8.72 -30.44
C GLU A 90 5.20 9.97 -29.69
N ARG A 91 6.52 10.09 -29.56
CA ARG A 91 7.20 11.22 -28.92
C ARG A 91 7.87 12.10 -29.97
N PRO A 92 7.79 13.44 -29.90
CA PRO A 92 8.51 14.34 -30.81
C PRO A 92 10.02 14.07 -30.89
N GLN A 93 10.59 13.54 -29.80
CA GLN A 93 11.99 13.16 -29.69
C GLN A 93 12.38 12.02 -30.65
N TYR A 94 11.47 11.11 -31.02
CA TYR A 94 11.76 10.10 -32.04
C TYR A 94 12.09 10.76 -33.37
N LYS A 95 11.28 11.74 -33.78
CA LYS A 95 11.54 12.50 -35.00
C LYS A 95 12.78 13.39 -34.87
N ALA A 96 12.90 14.13 -33.77
CA ALA A 96 13.99 15.10 -33.60
C ALA A 96 15.37 14.43 -33.45
N VAL A 97 15.47 13.37 -32.66
CA VAL A 97 16.75 12.71 -32.31
C VAL A 97 17.04 11.56 -33.26
N ASN A 98 16.13 10.60 -33.43
CA ASN A 98 16.42 9.39 -34.19
C ASN A 98 16.39 9.64 -35.70
N GLU A 99 15.40 10.38 -36.19
CA GLU A 99 15.22 10.60 -37.62
C GLU A 99 16.07 11.80 -38.11
N GLU A 100 15.71 13.02 -37.70
CA GLU A 100 16.38 14.23 -38.19
C GLU A 100 17.80 14.37 -37.63
N GLY A 101 18.04 13.92 -36.39
CA GLY A 101 19.38 13.92 -35.82
C GLY A 101 20.36 13.00 -36.58
N THR A 102 19.89 11.82 -37.00
CA THR A 102 20.66 10.94 -37.88
C THR A 102 20.91 11.58 -39.25
N ARG A 103 19.90 12.24 -39.83
CA ARG A 103 20.03 12.98 -41.10
C ARG A 103 21.10 14.08 -41.00
N ASN A 104 21.06 14.89 -39.94
CA ASN A 104 22.04 15.94 -39.69
C ASN A 104 23.46 15.41 -39.55
N LEU A 105 23.62 14.29 -38.85
CA LEU A 105 24.90 13.65 -38.66
C LEU A 105 25.46 13.11 -39.98
N LEU A 106 24.66 12.35 -40.75
CA LEU A 106 25.08 11.79 -42.03
C LEU A 106 25.51 12.87 -43.02
N ARG A 107 24.75 13.97 -43.11
CA ARG A 107 25.09 15.14 -43.94
C ARG A 107 26.40 15.78 -43.52
N ALA A 108 26.63 15.96 -42.22
CA ALA A 108 27.89 16.49 -41.71
C ALA A 108 29.07 15.54 -41.99
N LEU A 109 28.87 14.23 -41.82
CA LEU A 109 29.90 13.21 -42.05
C LEU A 109 30.37 13.14 -43.51
N GLN A 110 29.63 13.67 -44.49
CA GLN A 110 30.10 13.79 -45.88
C GLN A 110 31.40 14.62 -46.01
N ALA A 111 31.70 15.47 -45.02
CA ALA A 111 32.94 16.26 -44.98
C ALA A 111 34.20 15.44 -44.60
N VAL A 112 34.03 14.18 -44.19
CA VAL A 112 35.12 13.27 -43.81
C VAL A 112 34.98 11.93 -44.55
N LYS A 113 36.10 11.29 -44.87
CA LYS A 113 36.06 9.97 -45.51
C LYS A 113 35.72 8.90 -44.48
N VAL A 114 34.51 8.35 -44.56
CA VAL A 114 34.02 7.26 -43.69
C VAL A 114 33.98 5.95 -44.47
N GLU A 115 34.67 4.92 -43.99
CA GLU A 115 34.70 3.59 -44.63
C GLU A 115 33.48 2.72 -44.31
N GLN A 116 32.80 2.99 -43.19
CA GLN A 116 31.65 2.21 -42.72
C GLN A 116 30.81 3.04 -41.73
N PHE A 117 29.49 2.99 -41.82
CA PHE A 117 28.57 3.53 -40.83
C PHE A 117 27.69 2.41 -40.27
N VAL A 118 27.84 2.08 -38.99
CA VAL A 118 27.12 0.99 -38.33
C VAL A 118 25.95 1.56 -37.52
N TYR A 119 24.73 1.21 -37.89
CA TYR A 119 23.52 1.61 -37.20
C TYR A 119 23.05 0.56 -36.19
N SER A 120 22.75 0.99 -34.97
CA SER A 120 22.13 0.17 -33.93
C SER A 120 20.61 0.20 -34.06
N GLY A 121 20.08 -0.72 -34.87
CA GLY A 121 18.65 -1.00 -35.04
C GLY A 121 18.11 -1.98 -33.99
N THR A 122 16.96 -2.59 -34.29
CA THR A 122 16.28 -3.56 -33.40
C THR A 122 15.62 -4.66 -34.22
N MET A 123 15.58 -5.89 -33.69
CA MET A 123 14.85 -6.99 -34.32
C MET A 123 13.32 -6.76 -34.39
N LEU A 124 12.78 -5.89 -33.52
CA LEU A 124 11.34 -5.59 -33.42
C LEU A 124 10.77 -4.85 -34.63
N VAL A 125 11.59 -4.51 -35.63
CA VAL A 125 11.12 -4.00 -36.92
C VAL A 125 10.46 -5.08 -37.78
N HIS A 126 10.79 -6.34 -37.53
CA HIS A 126 10.24 -7.48 -38.27
C HIS A 126 8.86 -7.90 -37.75
N ALA A 127 8.07 -8.47 -38.66
CA ALA A 127 6.88 -9.23 -38.29
C ALA A 127 7.27 -10.37 -37.33
N PRO A 128 6.51 -10.58 -36.25
CA PRO A 128 6.76 -11.67 -35.32
C PRO A 128 6.52 -13.02 -36.00
N GLY A 129 7.31 -14.02 -35.61
CA GLY A 129 7.05 -15.42 -35.97
C GLY A 129 6.09 -16.09 -35.00
N VAL A 130 5.97 -17.42 -35.11
CA VAL A 130 5.30 -18.27 -34.12
C VAL A 130 6.31 -19.23 -33.46
N PRO A 131 6.01 -19.78 -32.27
CA PRO A 131 6.90 -20.75 -31.63
C PRO A 131 7.32 -21.89 -32.58
N GLY A 132 8.63 -22.09 -32.72
CA GLY A 132 9.22 -23.07 -33.63
C GLY A 132 9.75 -22.47 -34.94
N GLU A 133 9.39 -21.24 -35.27
CA GLU A 133 9.95 -20.49 -36.40
C GLU A 133 11.07 -19.54 -35.93
N ARG A 134 12.00 -19.22 -36.83
CA ARG A 134 13.04 -18.21 -36.63
C ARG A 134 12.89 -17.11 -37.67
N ILE A 135 13.01 -15.86 -37.24
CA ILE A 135 13.08 -14.73 -38.18
C ILE A 135 14.49 -14.65 -38.78
N THR A 136 14.54 -14.13 -40.00
CA THR A 136 15.75 -13.89 -40.79
C THR A 136 15.79 -12.43 -41.21
N GLU A 137 16.90 -11.96 -41.78
CA GLU A 137 16.98 -10.59 -42.28
C GLU A 137 15.97 -10.28 -43.40
N ASP A 138 15.47 -11.31 -44.08
CA ASP A 138 14.48 -11.22 -45.16
C ASP A 138 13.02 -11.29 -44.65
N THR A 139 12.80 -11.54 -43.36
CA THR A 139 11.46 -11.53 -42.78
C THR A 139 10.80 -10.15 -43.01
N PRO A 140 9.51 -10.07 -43.40
CA PRO A 140 8.87 -8.79 -43.68
C PRO A 140 8.95 -7.80 -42.51
N LEU A 141 9.12 -6.52 -42.82
CA LEU A 141 9.06 -5.44 -41.82
C LEU A 141 7.60 -5.14 -41.46
N ALA A 142 7.26 -5.23 -40.17
CA ALA A 142 5.93 -4.92 -39.64
C ALA A 142 6.03 -4.40 -38.19
N PRO A 143 6.69 -3.24 -37.96
CA PRO A 143 6.87 -2.70 -36.63
C PRO A 143 5.52 -2.31 -35.99
N ALA A 144 5.17 -2.97 -34.88
CA ALA A 144 3.84 -2.88 -34.27
C ALA A 144 3.58 -1.61 -33.43
N TRP A 145 4.62 -0.89 -33.02
CA TRP A 145 4.50 0.25 -32.10
C TRP A 145 5.56 1.35 -32.37
N ALA A 146 5.42 2.50 -31.71
CA ALA A 146 6.16 3.73 -32.02
C ALA A 146 7.69 3.56 -32.08
N TYR A 147 8.29 2.85 -31.11
CA TYR A 147 9.74 2.67 -31.05
C TYR A 147 10.32 1.92 -32.27
N PRO A 148 9.90 0.68 -32.59
CA PRO A 148 10.41 -0.01 -33.78
C PRO A 148 10.00 0.69 -35.07
N GLN A 149 8.88 1.42 -35.11
CA GLN A 149 8.52 2.25 -36.27
C GLN A 149 9.55 3.37 -36.49
N SER A 150 9.96 4.07 -35.43
CA SER A 150 11.04 5.08 -35.50
C SER A 150 12.36 4.46 -35.97
N LYS A 151 12.72 3.26 -35.49
CA LYS A 151 13.92 2.55 -35.93
C LYS A 151 13.87 2.17 -37.42
N ALA A 152 12.74 1.63 -37.90
CA ALA A 152 12.55 1.31 -39.31
C ALA A 152 12.64 2.55 -40.21
N ARG A 153 11.97 3.66 -39.84
CA ARG A 153 12.09 4.94 -40.56
C ARG A 153 13.52 5.47 -40.58
N THR A 154 14.28 5.28 -39.49
CA THR A 154 15.68 5.70 -39.45
C THR A 154 16.55 4.85 -40.39
N GLU A 155 16.27 3.55 -40.54
CA GLU A 155 16.96 2.71 -41.54
C GLU A 155 16.75 3.27 -42.96
N GLU A 156 15.52 3.66 -43.32
CA GLU A 156 15.19 4.31 -44.60
C GLU A 156 15.97 5.62 -44.79
N ILE A 157 15.98 6.49 -43.77
CA ILE A 157 16.71 7.78 -43.79
C ILE A 157 18.20 7.56 -44.01
N ILE A 158 18.78 6.55 -43.36
CA ILE A 158 20.20 6.23 -43.54
C ILE A 158 20.46 5.79 -44.98
N SER A 159 19.62 4.93 -45.54
CA SER A 159 19.73 4.51 -46.94
C SER A 159 19.60 5.68 -47.92
N GLU A 160 18.78 6.68 -47.62
CA GLU A 160 18.60 7.88 -48.46
C GLU A 160 19.76 8.88 -48.36
N GLU A 161 20.32 9.09 -47.16
CA GLU A 161 21.23 10.20 -46.85
C GLU A 161 22.70 9.78 -46.69
N ALA A 162 23.00 8.47 -46.69
CA ALA A 162 24.36 7.97 -46.53
C ALA A 162 25.32 8.43 -47.65
N GLY A 163 24.81 8.72 -48.85
CA GLY A 163 25.64 9.11 -50.00
C GLY A 163 26.68 8.03 -50.32
N ASP A 164 27.96 8.40 -50.29
CA ASP A 164 29.08 7.46 -50.51
C ASP A 164 29.50 6.67 -49.26
N ILE A 165 28.89 6.95 -48.09
CA ILE A 165 29.23 6.28 -46.83
C ILE A 165 28.56 4.90 -46.79
N PRO A 166 29.28 3.78 -46.68
CA PRO A 166 28.67 2.45 -46.65
C PRO A 166 27.90 2.18 -45.34
N PRO A 167 26.54 2.07 -45.34
CA PRO A 167 25.80 1.80 -44.12
C PRO A 167 25.71 0.30 -43.85
N ILE A 168 25.71 -0.10 -42.58
CA ILE A 168 25.48 -1.47 -42.09
C ILE A 168 24.43 -1.41 -40.98
N PHE A 169 23.41 -2.26 -41.07
CA PHE A 169 22.30 -2.26 -40.12
C PHE A 169 22.38 -3.46 -39.18
N LEU A 170 22.53 -3.21 -37.88
CA LEU A 170 22.47 -4.26 -36.87
C LEU A 170 21.08 -4.27 -36.24
N ARG A 171 20.30 -5.32 -36.47
CA ARG A 171 18.99 -5.51 -35.86
C ARG A 171 19.16 -6.33 -34.58
N LEU A 172 19.35 -5.61 -33.48
CA LEU A 172 19.73 -6.18 -32.18
C LEU A 172 18.52 -6.70 -31.39
N ALA A 173 18.75 -7.81 -30.68
CA ALA A 173 17.84 -8.36 -29.67
C ALA A 173 17.84 -7.54 -28.36
N GLY A 174 16.99 -7.93 -27.40
CA GLY A 174 16.88 -7.22 -26.11
C GLY A 174 18.15 -7.32 -25.28
N LEU A 175 18.75 -6.17 -24.93
CA LEU A 175 20.00 -6.11 -24.16
C LEU A 175 19.82 -6.51 -22.69
N TYR A 176 20.74 -7.30 -22.16
CA TYR A 176 20.92 -7.51 -20.72
C TYR A 176 22.41 -7.64 -20.35
N ASP A 177 22.71 -7.48 -19.08
CA ASP A 177 23.97 -7.86 -18.44
C ASP A 177 23.69 -8.52 -17.08
N ASP A 178 24.71 -8.72 -16.25
CA ASP A 178 24.56 -9.34 -14.94
C ASP A 178 23.76 -8.47 -13.94
N LYS A 179 23.43 -7.20 -14.26
CA LYS A 179 22.78 -6.24 -13.34
C LYS A 179 21.50 -5.62 -13.89
N THR A 180 21.43 -5.39 -15.20
CA THR A 180 20.36 -4.68 -15.88
C THR A 180 19.82 -5.49 -17.03
N ALA A 181 18.54 -5.32 -17.31
CA ALA A 181 17.88 -5.94 -18.45
C ALA A 181 16.91 -4.96 -19.12
N VAL A 182 16.45 -5.31 -20.31
CA VAL A 182 15.34 -4.59 -20.95
C VAL A 182 14.12 -4.48 -20.01
N PRO A 183 13.36 -3.38 -20.07
CA PRO A 183 12.23 -3.13 -19.16
C PRO A 183 11.24 -4.29 -19.03
N THR A 184 10.97 -5.01 -20.12
CA THR A 184 10.05 -6.17 -20.11
C THR A 184 10.51 -7.27 -19.17
N LEU A 185 11.81 -7.59 -19.16
CA LEU A 185 12.39 -8.63 -18.30
C LEU A 185 12.56 -8.12 -16.86
N SER A 186 13.08 -6.90 -16.68
CA SER A 186 13.30 -6.36 -15.33
C SER A 186 11.99 -6.14 -14.57
N HIS A 187 10.93 -5.61 -15.21
CA HIS A 187 9.61 -5.52 -14.58
C HIS A 187 8.95 -6.88 -14.36
N GLN A 188 9.25 -7.92 -15.15
CA GLN A 188 8.80 -9.28 -14.86
C GLN A 188 9.49 -9.83 -13.60
N ILE A 189 10.80 -9.65 -13.49
CA ILE A 189 11.59 -10.05 -12.32
C ILE A 189 11.09 -9.34 -11.06
N ALA A 190 10.90 -8.02 -11.10
CA ALA A 190 10.39 -7.24 -9.96
C ALA A 190 9.01 -7.72 -9.49
N ARG A 191 8.06 -7.94 -10.42
CA ARG A 191 6.72 -8.46 -10.07
C ARG A 191 6.79 -9.83 -9.41
N ILE A 192 7.65 -10.72 -9.91
CA ILE A 192 7.85 -12.05 -9.32
C ILE A 192 8.53 -11.93 -7.95
N TYR A 193 9.53 -11.05 -7.79
CA TYR A 193 10.21 -10.78 -6.52
C TYR A 193 9.24 -10.35 -5.42
N GLU A 194 8.31 -9.47 -5.76
CA GLU A 194 7.30 -8.93 -4.84
C GLU A 194 6.07 -9.84 -4.68
N ARG A 195 5.95 -10.90 -5.48
CA ARG A 195 4.74 -11.74 -5.60
C ARG A 195 3.48 -10.92 -5.91
N ASP A 196 3.63 -9.91 -6.76
CA ASP A 196 2.51 -9.11 -7.26
C ASP A 196 1.47 -10.04 -7.91
N PHE A 197 0.18 -9.76 -7.80
CA PHE A 197 -0.86 -10.57 -8.45
C PHE A 197 -0.60 -10.77 -9.95
N LYS A 198 -0.10 -9.73 -10.64
CA LYS A 198 0.25 -9.75 -12.07
C LYS A 198 1.46 -10.62 -12.39
N SER A 199 2.20 -11.10 -11.40
CA SER A 199 3.28 -12.08 -11.58
C SER A 199 2.75 -13.50 -11.87
N HIS A 200 1.47 -13.76 -11.61
CA HIS A 200 0.81 -15.04 -11.89
C HIS A 200 -0.15 -14.98 -13.07
N VAL A 201 -0.25 -13.85 -13.77
CA VAL A 201 -1.15 -13.71 -14.91
C VAL A 201 -0.38 -13.30 -16.16
N PHE A 202 -0.74 -13.90 -17.28
CA PHE A 202 -0.17 -13.58 -18.58
C PHE A 202 -1.30 -13.47 -19.61
N SER A 203 -1.11 -12.64 -20.63
CA SER A 203 -2.04 -12.53 -21.75
C SER A 203 -1.39 -13.12 -22.99
N GLY A 204 -2.12 -13.94 -23.78
CA GLY A 204 -1.59 -14.47 -25.04
C GLY A 204 -0.86 -15.81 -24.91
N ASN A 205 -0.06 -16.14 -25.92
CA ASN A 205 0.62 -17.42 -26.03
C ASN A 205 1.87 -17.47 -25.12
N THR A 206 1.82 -18.29 -24.07
CA THR A 206 2.92 -18.44 -23.12
C THR A 206 4.11 -19.23 -23.67
N ASP A 207 3.93 -19.94 -24.79
CA ASP A 207 5.00 -20.63 -25.51
C ASP A 207 5.83 -19.67 -26.39
N ALA A 208 5.34 -18.45 -26.61
CA ALA A 208 6.08 -17.39 -27.29
C ALA A 208 7.23 -16.88 -26.40
N GLY A 209 8.17 -16.17 -27.02
CA GLY A 209 9.41 -15.73 -26.37
C GLY A 209 10.21 -14.80 -27.26
N GLN A 210 11.10 -14.01 -26.66
CA GLN A 210 11.92 -13.02 -27.36
C GLN A 210 13.40 -13.31 -27.15
N ALA A 211 14.19 -13.10 -28.20
CA ALA A 211 15.63 -13.19 -28.11
C ALA A 211 16.21 -12.04 -27.28
N PHE A 212 17.28 -12.36 -26.58
CA PHE A 212 18.08 -11.41 -25.82
C PHE A 212 19.51 -11.40 -26.36
N ILE A 213 20.30 -10.42 -25.95
CA ILE A 213 21.73 -10.36 -26.24
C ILE A 213 22.46 -9.84 -25.02
N HIS A 214 23.48 -10.57 -24.58
CA HIS A 214 24.31 -10.13 -23.46
C HIS A 214 25.22 -8.97 -23.91
N LEU A 215 25.48 -8.01 -23.00
CA LEU A 215 26.31 -6.84 -23.28
C LEU A 215 27.67 -7.22 -23.88
N ASP A 216 28.37 -8.20 -23.32
CA ASP A 216 29.69 -8.59 -23.83
C ASP A 216 29.64 -9.14 -25.26
N ASP A 217 28.58 -9.86 -25.60
CA ASP A 217 28.35 -10.43 -26.93
C ASP A 217 27.99 -9.32 -27.93
N MET A 218 27.15 -8.37 -27.53
CA MET A 218 26.87 -7.17 -28.32
C MET A 218 28.15 -6.36 -28.59
N LEU A 219 28.99 -6.15 -27.59
CA LEU A 219 30.25 -5.43 -27.77
C LEU A 219 31.24 -6.22 -28.64
N ALA A 220 31.20 -7.56 -28.60
CA ALA A 220 31.98 -8.41 -29.49
C ALA A 220 31.47 -8.32 -30.94
N LEU A 221 30.15 -8.27 -31.14
CA LEU A 221 29.51 -8.08 -32.44
C LEU A 221 29.98 -6.78 -33.10
N PHE A 222 29.84 -5.64 -32.41
CA PHE A 222 30.31 -4.35 -32.92
C PHE A 222 31.78 -4.39 -33.32
N LYS A 223 32.64 -5.01 -32.49
CA LYS A 223 34.05 -5.16 -32.84
C LYS A 223 34.22 -5.99 -34.12
N ARG A 224 33.53 -7.13 -34.26
CA ARG A 224 33.64 -8.00 -35.44
C ARG A 224 33.18 -7.29 -36.72
N VAL A 225 32.11 -6.49 -36.65
CA VAL A 225 31.62 -5.67 -37.77
C VAL A 225 32.67 -4.66 -38.24
N VAL A 226 33.35 -3.98 -37.29
CA VAL A 226 34.41 -3.01 -37.60
C VAL A 226 35.68 -3.69 -38.10
N ASP A 227 36.08 -4.81 -37.49
CA ASP A 227 37.25 -5.60 -37.88
C ASP A 227 37.12 -6.11 -39.32
N ARG A 228 35.91 -6.51 -39.72
CA ARG A 228 35.60 -7.14 -41.01
C ARG A 228 34.98 -6.21 -42.04
N ARG A 229 34.91 -4.90 -41.78
CA ARG A 229 34.26 -3.90 -42.64
C ARG A 229 34.57 -4.00 -44.14
N ALA A 230 35.78 -4.40 -44.52
CA ALA A 230 36.18 -4.56 -45.92
C ALA A 230 35.59 -5.81 -46.62
N ARG A 231 34.88 -6.68 -45.89
CA ARG A 231 34.25 -7.91 -46.37
C ARG A 231 32.73 -7.87 -46.30
N ILE A 232 32.15 -6.76 -45.85
CA ILE A 232 30.72 -6.59 -45.67
C ILE A 232 30.25 -5.62 -46.74
N ASP A 233 29.27 -6.04 -47.54
CA ASP A 233 28.75 -5.20 -48.60
C ASP A 233 27.94 -4.02 -48.01
N PRO A 234 27.98 -2.84 -48.65
CA PRO A 234 27.16 -1.70 -48.22
C PRO A 234 25.66 -2.05 -48.24
N GLY A 235 24.95 -1.64 -47.20
CA GLY A 235 23.51 -1.89 -47.03
C GLY A 235 23.17 -3.22 -46.36
N GLU A 236 24.16 -4.04 -46.00
CA GLU A 236 23.92 -5.31 -45.32
C GLU A 236 23.20 -5.13 -43.97
N VAL A 237 22.20 -5.98 -43.76
CA VAL A 237 21.46 -6.13 -42.52
C VAL A 237 21.95 -7.38 -41.82
N ILE A 238 22.12 -7.32 -40.50
CA ILE A 238 22.55 -8.46 -39.67
C ILE A 238 21.66 -8.52 -38.43
N LEU A 239 20.94 -9.64 -38.25
CA LEU A 239 20.26 -9.96 -37.01
C LEU A 239 21.27 -10.48 -35.99
N ALA A 240 21.18 -9.98 -34.76
CA ALA A 240 22.09 -10.39 -33.71
C ALA A 240 21.42 -10.50 -32.33
N GLY A 241 21.54 -11.69 -31.77
CA GLY A 241 21.10 -12.06 -30.44
C GLY A 241 21.26 -13.56 -30.24
N GLU A 242 20.74 -14.04 -29.12
CA GLU A 242 20.59 -15.46 -28.84
C GLU A 242 19.69 -16.09 -29.91
N PRO A 243 20.13 -17.19 -30.56
CA PRO A 243 19.35 -17.80 -31.64
C PRO A 243 18.07 -18.45 -31.09
N ASP A 244 18.16 -19.02 -29.89
CA ASP A 244 17.06 -19.68 -29.19
C ASP A 244 16.49 -18.75 -28.12
N THR A 245 15.18 -18.83 -27.91
CA THR A 245 14.47 -18.03 -26.90
C THR A 245 13.87 -18.94 -25.84
N LEU A 246 13.84 -18.47 -24.59
CA LEU A 246 12.98 -19.06 -23.58
C LEU A 246 11.54 -18.63 -23.84
N SER A 247 10.61 -19.56 -23.69
CA SER A 247 9.20 -19.19 -23.64
C SER A 247 8.92 -18.32 -22.41
N TYR A 248 7.89 -17.48 -22.47
CA TYR A 248 7.49 -16.65 -21.34
C TYR A 248 7.13 -17.50 -20.11
N ASP A 249 6.52 -18.67 -20.30
CA ASP A 249 6.26 -19.63 -19.23
C ASP A 249 7.57 -20.16 -18.60
N ALA A 250 8.51 -20.64 -19.43
CA ALA A 250 9.78 -21.18 -18.95
C ALA A 250 10.60 -20.12 -18.21
N LEU A 251 10.61 -18.89 -18.72
CA LEU A 251 11.27 -17.75 -18.10
C LEU A 251 10.64 -17.41 -16.74
N GLN A 252 9.31 -17.33 -16.68
CA GLN A 252 8.56 -17.04 -15.45
C GLN A 252 8.76 -18.12 -14.38
N GLN A 253 8.68 -19.39 -14.76
CA GLN A 253 8.98 -20.52 -13.86
C GLN A 253 10.41 -20.46 -13.34
N ARG A 254 11.37 -20.17 -14.22
CA ARG A 254 12.79 -20.09 -13.84
C ARG A 254 13.04 -18.94 -12.87
N ILE A 255 12.47 -17.76 -13.10
CA ILE A 255 12.58 -16.62 -12.18
C ILE A 255 11.94 -16.96 -10.83
N GLY A 256 10.73 -17.53 -10.82
CA GLY A 256 10.04 -17.95 -9.60
C GLY A 256 10.85 -18.96 -8.78
N ALA A 257 11.46 -19.94 -9.45
CA ALA A 257 12.35 -20.91 -8.82
C ALA A 257 13.62 -20.28 -8.25
N LEU A 258 14.28 -19.39 -8.98
CA LEU A 258 15.50 -18.72 -8.53
C LEU A 258 15.25 -17.78 -7.36
N ILE A 259 14.13 -17.04 -7.37
CA ILE A 259 13.81 -16.08 -6.30
C ILE A 259 13.28 -16.79 -5.07
N HIS A 260 12.27 -17.65 -5.23
CA HIS A 260 11.49 -18.17 -4.10
C HIS A 260 11.76 -19.65 -3.78
N GLY A 261 12.55 -20.35 -4.59
CA GLY A 261 12.79 -21.78 -4.45
C GLY A 261 11.55 -22.64 -4.75
N GLU A 262 10.57 -22.11 -5.49
CA GLU A 262 9.36 -22.85 -5.88
C GLU A 262 9.59 -23.60 -7.20
N GLU A 263 9.33 -24.91 -7.21
CA GLU A 263 9.50 -25.74 -8.41
C GLU A 263 8.50 -25.40 -9.52
N ALA A 264 7.34 -24.84 -9.17
CA ALA A 264 6.31 -24.45 -10.10
C ALA A 264 5.79 -23.04 -9.79
N TRP A 265 5.98 -22.13 -10.76
CA TRP A 265 5.35 -20.82 -10.76
C TRP A 265 4.16 -20.83 -11.72
N GLU A 266 2.97 -21.04 -11.18
CA GLU A 266 1.76 -21.16 -11.99
C GLU A 266 1.43 -19.84 -12.68
N THR A 267 1.23 -19.91 -14.00
CA THR A 267 0.88 -18.78 -14.86
C THR A 267 -0.55 -18.96 -15.37
N LEU A 268 -1.46 -18.10 -14.95
CA LEU A 268 -2.85 -18.08 -15.40
C LEU A 268 -2.96 -17.26 -16.68
N VAL A 269 -3.43 -17.89 -17.75
CA VAL A 269 -3.66 -17.21 -19.03
C VAL A 269 -5.00 -16.48 -18.99
N LEU A 270 -4.95 -15.15 -19.02
CA LEU A 270 -6.13 -14.30 -19.13
C LEU A 270 -6.50 -14.09 -20.60
N PRO A 271 -7.79 -14.21 -20.98
CA PRO A 271 -8.24 -13.86 -22.32
C PRO A 271 -7.86 -12.42 -22.67
N ALA A 272 -7.28 -12.20 -23.86
CA ALA A 272 -6.75 -10.90 -24.27
C ALA A 272 -7.75 -9.72 -24.12
N PRO A 273 -9.05 -9.84 -24.43
CA PRO A 273 -10.01 -8.75 -24.22
C PRO A 273 -10.17 -8.36 -22.74
N VAL A 274 -10.12 -9.33 -21.83
CA VAL A 274 -10.23 -9.10 -20.38
C VAL A 274 -8.96 -8.43 -19.87
N ALA A 275 -7.79 -8.93 -20.28
CA ALA A 275 -6.51 -8.32 -19.92
C ALA A 275 -6.38 -6.88 -20.45
N LYS A 276 -6.82 -6.63 -21.68
CA LYS A 276 -6.81 -5.30 -22.31
C LYS A 276 -7.73 -4.32 -21.61
N LEU A 277 -8.93 -4.75 -21.23
CA LEU A 277 -9.85 -3.94 -20.44
C LEU A 277 -9.26 -3.62 -19.06
N GLY A 278 -8.69 -4.61 -18.38
CA GLY A 278 -8.02 -4.42 -17.09
C GLY A 278 -6.88 -3.41 -17.16
N ALA A 279 -5.95 -3.58 -18.11
CA ALA A 279 -4.83 -2.66 -18.32
C ALA A 279 -5.29 -1.24 -18.69
N LYS A 280 -6.36 -1.12 -19.49
CA LYS A 280 -6.93 0.17 -19.86
C LYS A 280 -7.55 0.87 -18.65
N LEU A 281 -8.40 0.18 -17.89
CA LEU A 281 -9.03 0.73 -16.69
C LEU A 281 -7.98 1.19 -15.69
N GLU A 282 -6.93 0.39 -15.49
CA GLU A 282 -5.83 0.75 -14.60
C GLU A 282 -5.10 2.02 -15.08
N THR A 283 -4.73 2.08 -16.36
CA THR A 283 -4.04 3.23 -16.96
C THR A 283 -4.90 4.50 -16.90
N GLU A 284 -6.21 4.40 -17.15
CA GLU A 284 -7.15 5.52 -17.09
C GLU A 284 -7.49 5.95 -15.66
N SER A 285 -7.33 5.05 -14.68
CA SER A 285 -7.58 5.34 -13.27
C SER A 285 -6.42 6.01 -12.56
N GLU A 286 -5.20 5.96 -13.11
CA GLU A 286 -3.99 6.55 -12.50
C GLU A 286 -4.17 8.02 -12.09
N PRO A 287 -4.77 8.92 -12.89
CA PRO A 287 -4.98 10.31 -12.48
C PRO A 287 -5.92 10.47 -11.27
N ALA A 288 -6.70 9.44 -10.93
CA ALA A 288 -7.62 9.40 -9.81
C ALA A 288 -7.06 8.64 -8.59
N VAL A 289 -6.01 7.82 -8.77
CA VAL A 289 -5.30 7.18 -7.66
C VAL A 289 -4.36 8.22 -7.04
N PRO A 290 -4.45 8.49 -5.72
CA PRO A 290 -3.53 9.43 -5.09
C PRO A 290 -2.08 8.93 -5.18
N ASP A 291 -1.14 9.78 -5.64
CA ASP A 291 0.31 9.51 -5.66
C ASP A 291 0.87 8.99 -4.32
N ALA A 292 0.20 9.33 -3.21
CA ALA A 292 0.54 8.84 -1.88
C ALA A 292 0.31 7.32 -1.68
N LEU A 293 -0.34 6.63 -2.61
CA LEU A 293 -0.59 5.18 -2.61
C LEU A 293 0.31 4.41 -3.58
N ASP A 294 0.52 4.93 -4.78
CA ASP A 294 1.21 4.25 -5.89
C ASP A 294 2.53 4.92 -6.29
N GLN A 295 2.92 5.99 -5.61
CA GLN A 295 4.12 6.78 -5.88
C GLN A 295 4.06 7.53 -7.23
N GLY A 296 2.87 7.69 -7.82
CA GLY A 296 2.67 8.44 -9.08
C GLY A 296 3.23 7.74 -10.32
N GLU A 297 3.40 6.41 -10.26
CA GLU A 297 3.94 5.61 -11.35
C GLU A 297 2.81 5.05 -12.22
N LYS A 298 2.92 5.28 -13.54
CA LYS A 298 1.98 4.67 -14.49
C LYS A 298 2.18 3.16 -14.53
N PRO A 299 1.09 2.37 -14.64
CA PRO A 299 1.19 0.93 -14.84
C PRO A 299 2.11 0.59 -16.01
N PHE A 300 3.12 -0.26 -15.76
CA PHE A 300 4.05 -0.69 -16.81
C PHE A 300 3.33 -1.46 -17.93
N ILE A 301 2.39 -2.35 -17.57
CA ILE A 301 1.60 -3.12 -18.55
C ILE A 301 0.55 -2.19 -19.18
N ARG A 302 0.72 -1.94 -20.47
CA ARG A 302 -0.19 -1.11 -21.26
C ARG A 302 -1.01 -1.94 -22.24
N PRO A 303 -2.19 -1.44 -22.69
CA PRO A 303 -3.05 -2.17 -23.63
C PRO A 303 -2.34 -2.66 -24.91
N PHE A 304 -1.38 -1.90 -25.46
CA PHE A 304 -0.65 -2.31 -26.67
C PHE A 304 0.27 -3.52 -26.43
N MET A 305 0.81 -3.67 -25.21
CA MET A 305 1.67 -4.80 -24.86
C MET A 305 0.88 -6.11 -24.84
N ILE A 306 -0.43 -6.04 -24.55
CA ILE A 306 -1.33 -7.21 -24.59
C ILE A 306 -1.47 -7.73 -26.03
N ASP A 307 -1.53 -6.83 -27.01
CA ASP A 307 -1.65 -7.21 -28.43
C ASP A 307 -0.36 -7.91 -28.92
N MET A 308 0.79 -7.55 -28.34
CA MET A 308 2.11 -8.12 -28.66
C MET A 308 2.50 -9.33 -27.80
N ALA A 309 1.67 -9.72 -26.83
CA ALA A 309 2.08 -10.68 -25.82
C ALA A 309 2.26 -12.12 -26.37
N SER A 310 1.79 -12.38 -27.59
CA SER A 310 2.00 -13.64 -28.31
C SER A 310 3.14 -13.58 -29.33
N ASP A 311 3.83 -12.44 -29.46
CA ASP A 311 4.87 -12.23 -30.46
C ASP A 311 6.11 -13.09 -30.14
N HIS A 312 6.55 -13.89 -31.12
CA HIS A 312 7.72 -14.75 -30.99
C HIS A 312 8.87 -14.26 -31.89
N TYR A 313 10.06 -14.11 -31.29
CA TYR A 313 11.25 -13.60 -31.95
C TYR A 313 12.48 -14.47 -31.66
N ALA A 314 12.49 -15.70 -32.17
CA ALA A 314 13.71 -16.50 -32.29
C ALA A 314 14.47 -16.12 -33.57
N LEU A 315 15.80 -16.20 -33.54
CA LEU A 315 16.65 -15.62 -34.58
C LEU A 315 17.41 -16.72 -35.34
N ASP A 316 17.44 -16.59 -36.67
CA ASP A 316 18.46 -17.23 -37.49
C ASP A 316 19.67 -16.30 -37.61
N ILE A 317 20.77 -16.66 -36.94
CA ILE A 317 22.01 -15.88 -36.91
C ILE A 317 23.05 -16.37 -37.93
N SER A 318 22.64 -17.16 -38.93
CA SER A 318 23.56 -17.74 -39.92
C SER A 318 24.35 -16.68 -40.68
N LYS A 319 23.73 -15.53 -41.01
CA LYS A 319 24.43 -14.41 -41.66
C LYS A 319 25.51 -13.82 -40.75
N ALA A 320 25.21 -13.59 -39.47
CA ALA A 320 26.20 -13.11 -38.50
C ALA A 320 27.38 -14.09 -38.35
N ARG A 321 27.12 -15.39 -38.29
CA ARG A 321 28.16 -16.42 -38.26
C ARG A 321 29.04 -16.39 -39.51
N ASN A 322 28.45 -16.38 -40.69
CA ASN A 322 29.18 -16.48 -41.95
C ASN A 322 29.98 -15.21 -42.27
N LEU A 323 29.37 -14.03 -42.12
CA LEU A 323 30.02 -12.75 -42.45
C LEU A 323 31.00 -12.33 -41.35
N LEU A 324 30.59 -12.41 -40.09
CA LEU A 324 31.32 -11.82 -38.98
C LEU A 324 32.18 -12.81 -38.19
N ASP A 325 31.95 -14.12 -38.37
CA ASP A 325 32.48 -15.16 -37.47
C ASP A 325 32.15 -14.79 -36.01
N TRP A 326 30.87 -14.51 -35.79
CA TRP A 326 30.32 -14.11 -34.51
C TRP A 326 29.12 -14.99 -34.17
N GLU A 327 29.06 -15.41 -32.91
CA GLU A 327 27.90 -15.99 -32.26
C GLU A 327 27.94 -15.65 -30.77
N PRO A 328 26.77 -15.51 -30.11
CA PRO A 328 26.72 -15.19 -28.69
C PRO A 328 27.38 -16.29 -27.85
N GLN A 329 28.13 -15.89 -26.83
CA GLN A 329 28.78 -16.81 -25.88
C GLN A 329 27.98 -16.95 -24.59
N HIS A 330 26.98 -16.10 -24.38
CA HIS A 330 26.10 -16.11 -23.22
C HIS A 330 24.66 -16.41 -23.65
N SER A 331 23.92 -17.02 -22.74
CA SER A 331 22.47 -17.23 -22.88
C SER A 331 21.74 -16.68 -21.66
N ILE A 332 20.55 -16.11 -21.86
CA ILE A 332 19.74 -15.59 -20.75
C ILE A 332 19.39 -16.72 -19.79
N LYS A 333 19.20 -17.93 -20.31
CA LYS A 333 18.95 -19.13 -19.51
C LYS A 333 20.04 -19.38 -18.47
N ASP A 334 21.30 -19.23 -18.86
CA ASP A 334 22.46 -19.49 -18.02
C ASP A 334 22.86 -18.28 -17.17
N LYS A 335 22.54 -17.06 -17.63
CA LYS A 335 22.86 -15.79 -16.98
C LYS A 335 21.77 -15.22 -16.08
N LEU A 336 20.55 -15.72 -16.17
CA LEU A 336 19.47 -15.33 -15.28
C LEU A 336 19.79 -15.56 -13.78
N PRO A 337 20.48 -16.64 -13.34
CA PRO A 337 20.93 -16.78 -11.96
C PRO A 337 21.79 -15.60 -11.49
N ASP A 338 22.76 -15.14 -12.29
CA ASP A 338 23.62 -14.00 -11.94
C ASP A 338 22.79 -12.72 -11.75
N LEU A 339 21.83 -12.48 -12.65
CA LEU A 339 20.93 -11.33 -12.57
C LEU A 339 20.06 -11.36 -11.29
N ILE A 340 19.55 -12.54 -10.92
CA ILE A 340 18.75 -12.73 -9.71
C ILE A 340 19.61 -12.66 -8.44
N ASP A 341 20.84 -13.17 -8.47
CA ASP A 341 21.76 -13.08 -7.34
C ASP A 341 22.18 -11.63 -7.08
N ASN A 342 22.37 -10.82 -8.14
CA ASN A 342 22.58 -9.38 -8.00
C ASN A 342 21.37 -8.67 -7.37
N LEU A 343 20.14 -9.01 -7.81
CA LEU A 343 18.91 -8.52 -7.18
C LEU A 343 18.84 -8.90 -5.70
N LYS A 344 19.17 -10.14 -5.33
CA LYS A 344 19.11 -10.60 -3.94
C LYS A 344 20.19 -9.97 -3.05
N THR A 345 21.36 -9.70 -3.62
CA THR A 345 22.50 -9.10 -2.89
C THR A 345 22.27 -7.63 -2.59
N ASP A 346 21.73 -6.88 -3.55
CA ASP A 346 21.42 -5.45 -3.40
C ASP A 346 20.09 -5.14 -4.09
N PRO A 347 18.94 -5.42 -3.45
CA PRO A 347 17.66 -5.24 -4.11
C PRO A 347 17.38 -3.77 -4.42
N LEU A 348 17.73 -2.85 -3.52
CA LEU A 348 17.47 -1.43 -3.76
C LEU A 348 18.30 -0.89 -4.93
N GLY A 349 19.59 -1.20 -4.97
CA GLY A 349 20.47 -0.84 -6.08
C GLY A 349 20.05 -1.47 -7.40
N TRP A 350 19.53 -2.70 -7.38
CA TRP A 350 19.01 -3.37 -8.58
C TRP A 350 17.78 -2.66 -9.15
N TYR A 351 16.82 -2.26 -8.31
CA TYR A 351 15.63 -1.50 -8.76
C TYR A 351 16.05 -0.16 -9.38
N GLN A 352 16.95 0.57 -8.71
CA GLN A 352 17.50 1.84 -9.21
C GLN A 352 18.25 1.66 -10.54
N ALA A 353 19.08 0.62 -10.67
CA ALA A 353 19.83 0.34 -11.89
C ALA A 353 18.94 -0.01 -13.08
N ASN A 354 17.77 -0.61 -12.83
CA ASN A 354 16.79 -0.95 -13.85
C ASN A 354 15.74 0.15 -14.09
N GLY A 355 15.84 1.29 -13.40
CA GLY A 355 14.87 2.39 -13.51
C GLY A 355 13.47 2.01 -13.03
N ILE A 356 13.36 1.09 -12.07
CA ILE A 356 12.10 0.64 -11.48
C ILE A 356 11.97 1.28 -10.11
N THR A 357 10.81 1.89 -9.84
CA THR A 357 10.51 2.46 -8.53
C THR A 357 10.43 1.35 -7.47
N PRO A 358 11.26 1.40 -6.41
CA PRO A 358 11.31 0.35 -5.40
C PRO A 358 10.06 0.36 -4.51
N PRO A 359 9.66 -0.78 -3.94
CA PRO A 359 8.56 -0.81 -2.98
C PRO A 359 8.97 -0.11 -1.68
N PRO A 360 8.08 0.65 -1.01
CA PRO A 360 8.46 1.48 0.14
C PRO A 360 9.03 0.73 1.34
N TRP A 361 8.67 -0.54 1.52
CA TRP A 361 9.24 -1.38 2.57
C TRP A 361 10.73 -1.65 2.33
N LEU A 362 11.18 -1.70 1.07
CA LEU A 362 12.56 -1.98 0.71
C LEU A 362 13.45 -0.79 1.05
N GLU A 363 13.01 0.43 0.71
CA GLU A 363 13.73 1.64 1.11
C GLU A 363 13.81 1.78 2.64
N SER A 364 12.73 1.41 3.34
CA SER A 364 12.69 1.41 4.81
C SER A 364 13.60 0.36 5.43
N ALA A 365 13.73 -0.80 4.79
CA ALA A 365 14.63 -1.87 5.21
C ALA A 365 16.09 -1.46 4.98
N ASP A 366 16.45 -0.97 3.79
CA ASP A 366 17.81 -0.56 3.45
C ASP A 366 18.39 0.49 4.41
N ALA A 367 17.56 1.43 4.87
CA ALA A 367 17.96 2.42 5.87
C ALA A 367 18.26 1.84 7.28
N ARG A 368 18.03 0.55 7.52
CA ARG A 368 17.96 -0.05 8.87
C ARG A 368 18.60 -1.42 9.00
N VAL A 369 18.60 -2.22 7.95
CA VAL A 369 19.12 -3.58 7.94
C VAL A 369 20.11 -3.75 6.80
N GLU A 370 21.16 -4.52 7.06
CA GLU A 370 22.20 -4.81 6.06
C GLU A 370 21.72 -5.83 5.00
N ASP A 371 20.68 -6.62 5.30
CA ASP A 371 20.17 -7.69 4.43
C ASP A 371 18.64 -7.59 4.24
N ALA A 372 18.23 -6.86 3.20
CA ALA A 372 16.82 -6.67 2.86
C ALA A 372 16.15 -7.94 2.29
N GLU A 373 16.89 -8.78 1.55
CA GLU A 373 16.38 -10.04 1.02
C GLU A 373 16.17 -11.06 2.14
N GLY A 374 17.11 -11.18 3.07
CA GLY A 374 16.97 -12.01 4.26
C GLY A 374 15.76 -11.61 5.09
N LEU A 375 15.49 -10.30 5.22
CA LEU A 375 14.27 -9.79 5.83
C LEU A 375 13.03 -10.25 5.06
N ARG A 376 12.96 -10.07 3.74
CA ARG A 376 11.79 -10.51 2.92
C ARG A 376 11.55 -12.02 3.06
N ALA A 377 12.60 -12.83 2.90
CA ALA A 377 12.53 -14.28 2.97
C ALA A 377 12.10 -14.77 4.37
N ALA A 378 12.61 -14.16 5.45
CA ALA A 378 12.21 -14.47 6.82
C ALA A 378 10.74 -14.11 7.09
N HIS A 379 10.27 -12.96 6.57
CA HIS A 379 8.87 -12.55 6.66
C HIS A 379 7.96 -13.60 6.02
N GLU A 380 8.26 -13.98 4.77
CA GLU A 380 7.45 -14.92 4.01
C GLU A 380 7.42 -16.31 4.69
N LYS A 381 8.57 -16.79 5.16
CA LYS A 381 8.66 -18.05 5.91
C LYS A 381 7.79 -18.02 7.17
N LYS A 382 7.86 -16.94 7.95
CA LYS A 382 7.06 -16.75 9.16
C LYS A 382 5.56 -16.65 8.84
N TYR A 383 5.20 -15.87 7.82
CA TYR A 383 3.83 -15.71 7.35
C TYR A 383 3.21 -17.06 6.98
N ARG A 384 3.90 -17.84 6.13
CA ARG A 384 3.45 -19.18 5.73
C ARG A 384 3.32 -20.14 6.92
N ALA A 385 4.27 -20.10 7.86
CA ALA A 385 4.22 -20.96 9.04
C ALA A 385 3.00 -20.64 9.92
N GLN A 386 2.77 -19.36 10.20
CA GLN A 386 1.59 -18.90 10.95
C GLN A 386 0.29 -19.23 10.20
N HIS A 387 0.27 -19.07 8.87
CA HIS A 387 -0.90 -19.38 8.06
C HIS A 387 -1.26 -20.86 8.17
N ARG A 388 -0.27 -21.76 8.03
CA ARG A 388 -0.47 -23.21 8.18
C ARG A 388 -1.01 -23.59 9.56
N GLN A 389 -0.52 -22.95 10.62
CA GLN A 389 -0.99 -23.19 11.99
C GLN A 389 -2.45 -22.77 12.19
N ASN A 390 -2.94 -21.80 11.42
CA ASN A 390 -4.28 -21.22 11.57
C ASN A 390 -5.25 -21.53 10.41
N LEU A 391 -4.93 -22.50 9.55
CA LEU A 391 -5.81 -22.93 8.44
C LEU A 391 -7.20 -23.35 8.91
N TRP A 392 -7.32 -23.88 10.13
CA TRP A 392 -8.59 -24.29 10.73
C TRP A 392 -9.60 -23.15 10.79
N ALA A 393 -9.14 -21.89 10.85
CA ALA A 393 -10.02 -20.72 10.91
C ALA A 393 -10.77 -20.48 9.59
N GLY A 394 -10.10 -20.68 8.45
CA GLY A 394 -10.75 -20.61 7.13
C GLY A 394 -11.81 -21.69 6.96
N TRP A 395 -11.51 -22.92 7.43
CA TRP A 395 -12.48 -24.02 7.48
C TRP A 395 -13.65 -23.72 8.41
N ALA A 396 -13.39 -23.16 9.58
CA ALA A 396 -14.43 -22.77 10.53
C ALA A 396 -15.35 -21.71 9.92
N ASN A 397 -14.80 -20.69 9.24
CA ASN A 397 -15.61 -19.72 8.49
C ASN A 397 -16.43 -20.35 7.37
N ALA A 398 -15.85 -21.29 6.63
CA ALA A 398 -16.61 -22.03 5.63
C ALA A 398 -17.77 -22.82 6.27
N GLY A 399 -17.53 -23.46 7.41
CA GLY A 399 -18.55 -24.13 8.21
C GLY A 399 -19.64 -23.18 8.71
N LEU A 400 -19.30 -21.98 9.16
CA LEU A 400 -20.26 -20.94 9.53
C LEU A 400 -21.12 -20.48 8.33
N GLY A 401 -20.55 -20.45 7.13
CA GLY A 401 -21.31 -20.19 5.90
C GLY A 401 -22.37 -21.26 5.63
N LEU A 402 -22.01 -22.55 5.79
CA LEU A 402 -22.97 -23.66 5.69
C LEU A 402 -24.02 -23.65 6.81
N TRP A 403 -23.60 -23.31 8.03
CA TRP A 403 -24.51 -23.13 9.16
C TRP A 403 -25.57 -22.07 8.84
N LEU A 404 -25.15 -20.92 8.32
CA LEU A 404 -26.05 -19.82 7.94
C LEU A 404 -26.99 -20.22 6.81
N LEU A 405 -26.52 -20.98 5.81
CA LEU A 405 -27.35 -21.50 4.72
C LEU A 405 -28.53 -22.36 5.19
N THR A 406 -28.33 -23.13 6.24
CA THR A 406 -29.37 -24.00 6.82
C THR A 406 -30.18 -23.35 7.92
N SER A 407 -29.77 -22.17 8.39
CA SER A 407 -30.39 -21.49 9.53
C SER A 407 -31.84 -21.06 9.26
N PRO A 408 -32.22 -20.45 8.11
CA PRO A 408 -33.58 -19.93 7.93
C PRO A 408 -34.72 -20.94 8.14
N PRO A 409 -34.72 -22.14 7.54
CA PRO A 409 -35.78 -23.12 7.78
C PRO A 409 -35.74 -23.71 9.20
N LEU A 410 -34.56 -23.80 9.84
CA LEU A 410 -34.41 -24.34 11.18
C LEU A 410 -34.87 -23.37 12.27
N LEU A 411 -34.67 -22.07 12.03
CA LEU A 411 -35.09 -21.00 12.93
C LEU A 411 -36.53 -20.54 12.70
N GLY A 412 -37.19 -21.07 11.67
CA GLY A 412 -38.56 -20.70 11.30
C GLY A 412 -38.67 -19.24 10.87
N LEU A 413 -37.74 -18.77 10.02
CA LEU A 413 -37.78 -17.40 9.51
C LEU A 413 -38.86 -17.24 8.44
N ASP A 414 -39.70 -16.22 8.61
CA ASP A 414 -40.77 -15.88 7.67
C ASP A 414 -40.44 -14.68 6.77
N ASP A 415 -39.49 -13.82 7.16
CA ASP A 415 -39.12 -12.62 6.39
C ASP A 415 -38.28 -13.00 5.15
N PRO A 416 -38.79 -12.78 3.91
CA PRO A 416 -38.08 -13.19 2.70
C PRO A 416 -36.75 -12.48 2.48
N GLY A 417 -36.62 -11.23 2.97
CA GLY A 417 -35.42 -10.42 2.83
C GLY A 417 -34.27 -10.97 3.68
N LEU A 418 -34.56 -11.29 4.94
CA LEU A 418 -33.62 -11.88 5.88
C LEU A 418 -33.23 -13.30 5.46
N ILE A 419 -34.19 -14.12 5.00
CA ILE A 419 -33.90 -15.46 4.45
C ILE A 419 -32.91 -15.36 3.28
N LEU A 420 -33.17 -14.47 2.31
CA LEU A 420 -32.28 -14.28 1.17
C LEU A 420 -30.91 -13.76 1.61
N SER A 421 -30.88 -12.81 2.55
CA SER A 421 -29.65 -12.27 3.12
C SER A 421 -28.80 -13.37 3.75
N ASP A 422 -29.38 -14.23 4.59
CA ASP A 422 -28.66 -15.32 5.26
C ASP A 422 -28.12 -16.35 4.27
N VAL A 423 -28.91 -16.72 3.25
CA VAL A 423 -28.47 -17.64 2.18
C VAL A 423 -27.32 -17.04 1.38
N VAL A 424 -27.43 -15.79 0.93
CA VAL A 424 -26.39 -15.14 0.14
C VAL A 424 -25.12 -14.92 0.97
N ALA A 425 -25.26 -14.40 2.19
CA ALA A 425 -24.14 -14.21 3.10
C ALA A 425 -23.47 -15.55 3.44
N GLY A 426 -24.24 -16.63 3.60
CA GLY A 426 -23.73 -17.97 3.87
C GLY A 426 -22.90 -18.53 2.71
N LEU A 427 -23.39 -18.39 1.46
CA LEU A 427 -22.63 -18.77 0.26
C LEU A 427 -21.35 -17.96 0.10
N LEU A 428 -21.42 -16.65 0.30
CA LEU A 428 -20.26 -15.77 0.19
C LEU A 428 -19.25 -16.04 1.29
N LEU A 429 -19.69 -16.27 2.52
CA LEU A 429 -18.81 -16.62 3.64
C LEU A 429 -18.16 -17.99 3.43
N PHE A 430 -18.91 -18.96 2.89
CA PHE A 430 -18.35 -20.25 2.48
C PHE A 430 -17.24 -20.07 1.45
N ALA A 431 -17.51 -19.34 0.36
CA ALA A 431 -16.53 -19.09 -0.69
C ALA A 431 -15.30 -18.33 -0.16
N ALA A 432 -15.50 -17.27 0.62
CA ALA A 432 -14.41 -16.51 1.24
C ALA A 432 -13.58 -17.37 2.21
N GLY A 433 -14.24 -18.20 3.03
CA GLY A 433 -13.59 -19.17 3.92
C GLY A 433 -12.72 -20.16 3.15
N MET A 434 -13.23 -20.74 2.06
CA MET A 434 -12.48 -21.66 1.21
C MET A 434 -11.30 -20.99 0.51
N LEU A 435 -11.49 -19.80 -0.05
CA LEU A 435 -10.41 -19.03 -0.70
C LEU A 435 -9.33 -18.62 0.30
N SER A 436 -9.71 -18.33 1.56
CA SER A 436 -8.78 -17.95 2.62
C SER A 436 -7.83 -19.07 3.05
N LEU A 437 -8.08 -20.33 2.65
CA LEU A 437 -7.16 -21.45 2.87
C LEU A 437 -5.86 -21.27 2.08
N SER A 438 -5.90 -20.54 0.95
CA SER A 438 -4.71 -20.17 0.21
C SER A 438 -4.01 -18.98 0.85
N TRP A 439 -2.75 -19.17 1.25
CA TRP A 439 -1.92 -18.07 1.77
C TRP A 439 -1.66 -16.98 0.72
N ARG A 440 -1.81 -17.31 -0.57
CA ARG A 440 -1.69 -16.39 -1.71
C ARG A 440 -2.92 -15.48 -1.86
N LEU A 441 -4.03 -15.77 -1.19
CA LEU A 441 -5.28 -14.99 -1.24
C LEU A 441 -5.61 -14.36 0.13
N PRO A 442 -4.72 -13.55 0.72
CA PRO A 442 -4.96 -12.96 2.04
C PRO A 442 -6.21 -12.07 2.08
N HIS A 443 -6.58 -11.47 0.95
CA HIS A 443 -7.77 -10.61 0.83
C HIS A 443 -9.09 -11.33 1.08
N ALA A 444 -9.15 -12.66 0.88
CA ALA A 444 -10.34 -13.44 1.18
C ALA A 444 -10.73 -13.37 2.67
N ARG A 445 -9.76 -13.14 3.56
CA ARG A 445 -10.01 -12.93 4.99
C ARG A 445 -10.72 -11.61 5.26
N PHE A 446 -10.34 -10.53 4.56
CA PHE A 446 -11.07 -9.26 4.65
C PHE A 446 -12.49 -9.39 4.10
N ALA A 447 -12.69 -10.13 3.01
CA ALA A 447 -14.03 -10.42 2.49
C ALA A 447 -14.88 -11.17 3.52
N ALA A 448 -14.35 -12.22 4.14
CA ALA A 448 -15.05 -12.96 5.20
C ALA A 448 -15.41 -12.07 6.40
N ALA A 449 -14.51 -11.17 6.81
CA ALA A 449 -14.79 -10.21 7.88
C ALA A 449 -15.90 -9.22 7.50
N LEU A 450 -15.88 -8.67 6.28
CA LEU A 450 -16.94 -7.77 5.81
C LEU A 450 -18.30 -8.47 5.79
N ILE A 451 -18.34 -9.72 5.34
CA ILE A 451 -19.55 -10.55 5.36
C ILE A 451 -19.99 -10.82 6.81
N GLY A 452 -19.05 -11.09 7.72
CA GLY A 452 -19.34 -11.22 9.15
C GLY A 452 -19.98 -9.97 9.76
N CYS A 453 -19.48 -8.77 9.41
CA CYS A 453 -20.10 -7.50 9.80
C CYS A 453 -21.54 -7.37 9.26
N TRP A 454 -21.78 -7.76 8.01
CA TRP A 454 -23.12 -7.78 7.43
C TRP A 454 -24.04 -8.77 8.17
N ILE A 455 -23.58 -9.97 8.49
CA ILE A 455 -24.37 -10.98 9.22
C ILE A 455 -24.81 -10.46 10.60
N MET A 456 -23.98 -9.69 11.31
CA MET A 456 -24.38 -9.05 12.57
C MET A 456 -25.41 -7.93 12.36
N PHE A 457 -25.31 -7.22 11.23
CA PHE A 457 -26.15 -6.05 10.95
C PHE A 457 -27.52 -6.43 10.33
N ALA A 458 -27.60 -7.50 9.55
CA ALA A 458 -28.78 -7.89 8.81
C ALA A 458 -30.05 -8.05 9.69
N PRO A 459 -30.02 -8.74 10.85
CA PRO A 459 -31.18 -8.81 11.74
C PRO A 459 -31.75 -7.44 12.15
N LEU A 460 -30.90 -6.42 12.24
CA LEU A 460 -31.29 -5.05 12.60
C LEU A 460 -31.91 -4.30 11.41
N VAL A 461 -31.37 -4.50 10.21
CA VAL A 461 -31.88 -3.90 8.96
C VAL A 461 -33.28 -4.41 8.64
N PHE A 462 -33.50 -5.72 8.83
CA PHE A 462 -34.78 -6.36 8.57
C PHE A 462 -35.75 -6.31 9.76
N TRP A 463 -35.39 -5.64 10.87
CA TRP A 463 -36.23 -5.53 12.07
C TRP A 463 -36.81 -6.89 12.49
N THR A 464 -35.95 -7.91 12.63
CA THR A 464 -36.43 -9.27 12.87
C THR A 464 -37.12 -9.42 14.22
N GLU A 465 -38.31 -10.01 14.23
CA GLU A 465 -39.03 -10.41 15.45
C GLU A 465 -38.51 -11.76 16.00
N SER A 466 -37.59 -12.43 15.28
CA SER A 466 -37.02 -13.71 15.71
C SER A 466 -35.81 -13.51 16.63
N ALA A 467 -36.02 -13.78 17.93
CA ALA A 467 -34.95 -13.80 18.92
C ALA A 467 -33.79 -14.72 18.53
N ALA A 468 -34.13 -15.86 17.92
CA ALA A 468 -33.15 -16.86 17.50
C ALA A 468 -32.31 -16.35 16.33
N ALA A 469 -32.91 -15.64 15.37
CA ALA A 469 -32.20 -15.05 14.24
C ALA A 469 -31.27 -13.92 14.67
N TYR A 470 -31.72 -13.05 15.57
CA TYR A 470 -30.88 -11.98 16.12
C TYR A 470 -29.67 -12.55 16.88
N LEU A 471 -29.88 -13.57 17.72
CA LEU A 471 -28.80 -14.25 18.43
C LEU A 471 -27.83 -14.95 17.47
N ASN A 472 -28.36 -15.66 16.46
CA ASN A 472 -27.58 -16.37 15.46
C ASN A 472 -26.70 -15.40 14.66
N GLY A 473 -27.29 -14.33 14.10
CA GLY A 473 -26.55 -13.32 13.34
C GLY A 473 -25.44 -12.64 14.17
N THR A 474 -25.75 -12.30 15.42
CA THR A 474 -24.74 -11.70 16.33
C THR A 474 -23.56 -12.65 16.57
N LEU A 475 -23.82 -13.91 16.95
CA LEU A 475 -22.76 -14.86 17.27
C LEU A 475 -21.97 -15.31 16.03
N VAL A 476 -22.66 -15.71 14.97
CA VAL A 476 -22.04 -16.18 13.72
C VAL A 476 -21.22 -15.05 13.11
N GLY A 477 -21.76 -13.83 13.07
CA GLY A 477 -21.05 -12.68 12.54
C GLY A 477 -19.80 -12.31 13.35
N MET A 478 -19.88 -12.27 14.69
CA MET A 478 -18.70 -12.05 15.54
C MET A 478 -17.63 -13.11 15.34
N LEU A 479 -18.02 -14.40 15.30
CA LEU A 479 -17.10 -15.51 15.06
C LEU A 479 -16.47 -15.41 13.68
N ALA A 480 -17.24 -15.08 12.65
CA ALA A 480 -16.75 -14.93 11.29
C ALA A 480 -15.64 -13.86 11.18
N VAL A 481 -15.85 -12.69 11.80
CA VAL A 481 -14.84 -11.62 11.84
C VAL A 481 -13.62 -12.04 12.67
N ALA A 482 -13.84 -12.66 13.84
CA ALA A 482 -12.75 -13.06 14.73
C ALA A 482 -11.84 -14.13 14.09
N LEU A 483 -12.44 -15.18 13.52
CA LEU A 483 -11.71 -16.23 12.80
C LEU A 483 -11.02 -15.69 11.55
N ALA A 484 -11.60 -14.67 10.90
CA ALA A 484 -10.99 -14.05 9.75
C ALA A 484 -9.78 -13.18 10.10
N LEU A 485 -9.81 -12.36 11.16
CA LEU A 485 -8.82 -11.28 11.38
C LEU A 485 -8.06 -11.32 12.71
N CYS A 486 -8.54 -11.98 13.75
CA CYS A 486 -7.85 -12.03 15.04
C CYS A 486 -6.66 -13.01 15.06
N LEU A 487 -6.61 -13.96 14.13
CA LEU A 487 -5.58 -14.98 14.08
C LEU A 487 -4.39 -14.57 13.20
N PRO A 488 -3.15 -14.92 13.56
CA PRO A 488 -1.99 -14.65 12.72
C PRO A 488 -1.96 -15.57 11.48
N PRO A 489 -1.28 -15.17 10.40
CA PRO A 489 -0.60 -13.89 10.22
C PRO A 489 -1.61 -12.77 9.93
N SER A 490 -1.29 -11.53 10.31
CA SER A 490 -2.12 -10.38 9.95
C SER A 490 -1.94 -10.06 8.46
N PRO A 491 -3.01 -10.04 7.65
CA PRO A 491 -2.92 -9.73 6.23
C PRO A 491 -2.55 -8.25 6.01
N GLY A 492 -1.72 -7.97 5.00
CA GLY A 492 -1.40 -6.61 4.55
C GLY A 492 -0.27 -5.89 5.29
N VAL A 493 0.39 -6.51 6.27
CA VAL A 493 1.52 -5.91 7.00
C VAL A 493 2.81 -6.07 6.21
N SER A 494 3.57 -4.97 6.03
CA SER A 494 4.82 -4.98 5.27
C SER A 494 5.94 -5.78 5.97
N PRO A 495 6.92 -6.33 5.22
CA PRO A 495 8.05 -7.05 5.81
C PRO A 495 8.83 -6.20 6.82
N ALA A 496 9.09 -4.94 6.48
CA ALA A 496 9.79 -3.99 7.35
C ALA A 496 9.03 -3.76 8.67
N ALA A 497 7.71 -3.55 8.60
CA ALA A 497 6.87 -3.38 9.77
C ALA A 497 6.84 -4.63 10.66
N ALA A 498 6.69 -5.81 10.08
CA ALA A 498 6.51 -7.05 10.83
C ALA A 498 7.76 -7.52 11.59
N GLN A 499 8.97 -7.15 11.11
CA GLN A 499 10.23 -7.75 11.61
C GLN A 499 11.23 -6.77 12.20
N THR A 500 11.10 -5.47 11.96
CA THR A 500 12.05 -4.47 12.47
C THR A 500 11.34 -3.37 13.24
N GLY A 501 12.10 -2.54 13.96
CA GLY A 501 11.61 -1.39 14.72
C GLY A 501 11.09 -1.75 16.12
N PRO A 502 10.88 -0.75 16.99
CA PRO A 502 10.63 -0.96 18.40
C PRO A 502 9.20 -1.39 18.71
N THR A 503 9.00 -2.05 19.86
CA THR A 503 7.67 -2.27 20.45
C THR A 503 7.10 -1.02 21.10
N VAL A 504 7.93 -0.27 21.82
CA VAL A 504 7.55 0.99 22.49
C VAL A 504 7.75 2.17 21.54
N PRO A 505 6.76 3.09 21.38
CA PRO A 505 6.94 4.27 20.53
C PRO A 505 8.09 5.15 20.98
N LYS A 506 8.77 5.82 20.04
CA LYS A 506 9.93 6.68 20.35
C LYS A 506 9.58 7.75 21.39
N GLY A 507 10.30 7.72 22.52
CA GLY A 507 10.15 8.66 23.64
C GLY A 507 9.01 8.31 24.60
N TRP A 508 8.41 7.14 24.46
CA TRP A 508 7.43 6.59 25.38
C TRP A 508 8.09 5.62 26.36
N ASN A 509 7.43 5.37 27.50
CA ASN A 509 7.93 4.45 28.53
C ASN A 509 7.24 3.07 28.52
N TYR A 510 6.16 2.92 27.75
CA TYR A 510 5.37 1.69 27.56
C TYR A 510 4.72 1.73 26.18
N SER A 511 4.25 0.59 25.68
CA SER A 511 3.48 0.57 24.44
C SER A 511 1.98 0.72 24.71
N PRO A 512 1.30 1.73 24.11
CA PRO A 512 -0.14 1.90 24.26
C PRO A 512 -0.95 0.80 23.55
N SER A 513 -0.28 -0.04 22.74
CA SER A 513 -0.88 -1.18 22.05
C SER A 513 -0.82 -2.50 22.84
N GLU A 514 -0.25 -2.49 24.06
CA GLU A 514 -0.14 -3.68 24.91
C GLU A 514 -1.50 -4.28 25.28
N TRP A 515 -1.52 -5.56 25.64
CA TRP A 515 -2.77 -6.22 26.04
C TRP A 515 -3.40 -5.58 27.27
N PHE A 516 -2.59 -5.10 28.22
CA PHE A 516 -3.10 -4.49 29.45
C PHE A 516 -3.73 -3.11 29.24
N GLN A 517 -3.42 -2.42 28.15
CA GLN A 517 -4.12 -1.20 27.75
C GLN A 517 -5.45 -1.49 27.05
N ARG A 518 -5.53 -2.62 26.32
CA ARG A 518 -6.70 -2.99 25.51
C ARG A 518 -7.74 -3.82 26.26
N LEU A 519 -7.32 -4.64 27.22
CA LEU A 519 -8.21 -5.53 27.95
C LEU A 519 -9.29 -4.80 28.76
N PRO A 520 -9.02 -3.67 29.45
CA PRO A 520 -10.07 -2.87 30.07
C PRO A 520 -11.14 -2.41 29.08
N VAL A 521 -10.71 -1.97 27.89
CA VAL A 521 -11.62 -1.55 26.81
C VAL A 521 -12.49 -2.71 26.36
N ILE A 522 -11.91 -3.88 26.12
CA ILE A 522 -12.64 -5.10 25.72
C ILE A 522 -13.66 -5.53 26.79
N VAL A 523 -13.29 -5.47 28.07
CA VAL A 523 -14.20 -5.81 29.18
C VAL A 523 -15.36 -4.82 29.27
N LEU A 524 -15.09 -3.52 29.14
CA LEU A 524 -16.13 -2.49 29.12
C LEU A 524 -17.05 -2.62 27.90
N ALA A 525 -16.49 -2.93 26.72
CA ALA A 525 -17.25 -3.21 25.52
C ALA A 525 -18.11 -4.46 25.68
N LEU A 526 -17.65 -5.51 26.37
CA LEU A 526 -18.46 -6.68 26.70
C LEU A 526 -19.67 -6.31 27.57
N VAL A 527 -19.48 -5.47 28.58
CA VAL A 527 -20.59 -4.95 29.39
C VAL A 527 -21.58 -4.17 28.51
N GLY A 528 -21.07 -3.29 27.65
CA GLY A 528 -21.86 -2.54 26.67
C GLY A 528 -22.66 -3.47 25.75
N LEU A 529 -22.02 -4.48 25.16
CA LEU A 529 -22.65 -5.47 24.28
C LEU A 529 -23.79 -6.21 24.98
N LEU A 530 -23.57 -6.69 26.21
CA LEU A 530 -24.58 -7.42 26.95
C LEU A 530 -25.81 -6.57 27.27
N ILE A 531 -25.59 -5.30 27.65
CA ILE A 531 -26.68 -4.35 27.90
C ILE A 531 -27.40 -4.02 26.59
N SER A 532 -26.66 -3.56 25.58
CA SER A 532 -27.22 -3.14 24.30
C SER A 532 -27.99 -4.26 23.63
N ARG A 533 -27.46 -5.50 23.58
CA ARG A 533 -28.15 -6.66 23.03
C ARG A 533 -29.47 -6.95 23.76
N TYR A 534 -29.51 -6.81 25.08
CA TYR A 534 -30.73 -6.98 25.87
C TYR A 534 -31.77 -5.91 25.52
N LEU A 535 -31.35 -4.65 25.43
CA LEU A 535 -32.22 -3.54 25.03
C LEU A 535 -32.73 -3.69 23.58
N THR A 536 -31.88 -4.14 22.65
CA THR A 536 -32.27 -4.45 21.27
C THR A 536 -33.33 -5.52 21.22
N GLY A 537 -33.23 -6.54 22.07
CA GLY A 537 -34.25 -7.58 22.15
C GLY A 537 -35.65 -7.01 22.40
N TYR A 538 -35.76 -5.98 23.25
CA TYR A 538 -37.04 -5.32 23.50
C TYR A 538 -37.50 -4.48 22.30
N GLN A 539 -36.58 -3.77 21.64
CA GLN A 539 -36.90 -2.98 20.44
C GLN A 539 -37.33 -3.82 19.24
N LEU A 540 -36.84 -5.06 19.17
CA LEU A 540 -37.22 -6.07 18.19
C LEU A 540 -38.44 -6.89 18.64
N GLU A 541 -39.08 -6.53 19.76
CA GLU A 541 -40.26 -7.21 20.30
C GLU A 541 -40.04 -8.70 20.64
N THR A 542 -38.77 -9.10 20.86
CA THR A 542 -38.40 -10.47 21.23
C THR A 542 -38.50 -10.73 22.74
N ILE A 543 -38.59 -9.67 23.54
CA ILE A 543 -38.83 -9.72 24.98
C ILE A 543 -39.88 -8.66 25.35
N ASP A 544 -40.76 -8.98 26.30
CA ASP A 544 -41.92 -8.14 26.62
C ASP A 544 -41.62 -7.02 27.64
N HIS A 545 -40.53 -7.15 28.41
CA HIS A 545 -40.21 -6.24 29.51
C HIS A 545 -38.70 -6.05 29.69
N VAL A 546 -38.33 -4.84 30.11
CA VAL A 546 -36.93 -4.49 30.44
C VAL A 546 -36.77 -4.27 31.93
N TRP A 547 -35.68 -4.80 32.51
CA TRP A 547 -35.31 -4.52 33.89
C TRP A 547 -34.95 -3.05 34.11
N GLU A 548 -35.75 -2.34 34.91
CA GLU A 548 -35.54 -0.95 35.31
C GLU A 548 -35.95 -0.75 36.79
N PRO A 549 -34.99 -0.71 37.73
CA PRO A 549 -35.30 -0.66 39.16
C PRO A 549 -35.41 0.76 39.73
N PHE A 550 -34.94 1.80 39.03
CA PHE A 550 -34.76 3.13 39.62
C PHE A 550 -35.65 4.21 39.00
N PHE A 551 -36.01 4.07 37.72
CA PHE A 551 -36.69 5.14 36.98
C PHE A 551 -38.05 4.69 36.45
N ALA A 552 -39.11 5.39 36.88
CA ALA A 552 -40.45 5.20 36.33
C ALA A 552 -40.60 5.93 34.99
N GLY A 553 -41.41 5.38 34.08
CA GLY A 553 -41.83 6.08 32.88
C GLY A 553 -42.86 7.17 33.19
N THR A 554 -42.89 8.22 32.38
CA THR A 554 -43.95 9.23 32.37
C THR A 554 -45.15 8.81 31.52
N VAL A 555 -44.98 7.78 30.67
CA VAL A 555 -46.07 7.15 29.90
C VAL A 555 -46.67 6.00 30.70
N PRO A 556 -48.01 5.93 30.87
CA PRO A 556 -48.66 4.83 31.58
C PRO A 556 -48.31 3.46 30.99
N GLY A 557 -47.88 2.53 31.84
CA GLY A 557 -47.58 1.15 31.46
C GLY A 557 -46.14 0.88 31.01
N LEU A 558 -45.29 1.90 30.90
CA LEU A 558 -43.87 1.75 30.56
C LEU A 558 -42.99 2.15 31.75
N ASN A 559 -41.88 1.43 31.96
CA ASN A 559 -40.81 1.91 32.83
C ASN A 559 -39.90 2.93 32.10
N GLY A 560 -38.96 3.55 32.83
CA GLY A 560 -38.10 4.61 32.29
C GLY A 560 -37.26 4.15 31.09
N THR A 561 -36.67 2.95 31.18
CA THR A 561 -35.88 2.38 30.09
C THR A 561 -36.74 2.05 28.88
N GLU A 562 -37.87 1.36 29.07
CA GLU A 562 -38.79 1.00 27.99
C GLU A 562 -39.29 2.23 27.22
N GLN A 563 -39.63 3.31 27.93
CA GLN A 563 -40.05 4.57 27.31
C GLN A 563 -38.95 5.22 26.49
N ILE A 564 -37.69 5.16 26.95
CA ILE A 564 -36.56 5.79 26.25
C ILE A 564 -36.27 5.07 24.94
N ILE A 565 -36.13 3.74 24.97
CA ILE A 565 -35.76 2.93 23.80
C ILE A 565 -36.91 2.74 22.81
N THR A 566 -38.12 3.21 23.14
CA THR A 566 -39.27 3.25 22.22
C THR A 566 -39.74 4.67 21.92
N SER A 567 -38.98 5.68 22.36
CA SER A 567 -39.27 7.09 22.14
C SER A 567 -39.21 7.48 20.66
N SER A 568 -39.79 8.63 20.31
CA SER A 568 -39.72 9.19 18.96
C SER A 568 -38.28 9.45 18.50
N VAL A 569 -37.36 9.74 19.44
CA VAL A 569 -35.94 9.93 19.16
C VAL A 569 -35.28 8.62 18.77
N SER A 570 -35.58 7.54 19.50
CA SER A 570 -35.07 6.20 19.20
C SER A 570 -35.63 5.65 17.88
N LYS A 571 -36.94 5.82 17.65
CA LYS A 571 -37.63 5.43 16.40
C LYS A 571 -37.28 6.29 15.18
N ALA A 572 -36.51 7.37 15.35
CA ALA A 572 -36.06 8.19 14.22
C ALA A 572 -34.95 7.50 13.40
N TRP A 573 -34.33 6.45 13.93
CA TRP A 573 -33.28 5.69 13.25
C TRP A 573 -33.88 4.60 12.35
N PRO A 574 -33.22 4.29 11.22
CA PRO A 574 -33.70 3.25 10.29
C PRO A 574 -33.55 1.83 10.85
N VAL A 575 -32.81 1.66 11.94
CA VAL A 575 -32.56 0.39 12.65
C VAL A 575 -32.66 0.63 14.16
N PRO A 576 -32.86 -0.40 14.99
CA PRO A 576 -32.86 -0.26 16.45
C PRO A 576 -31.55 0.40 16.93
N ASP A 577 -31.64 1.54 17.62
CA ASP A 577 -30.47 2.29 18.09
C ASP A 577 -29.63 1.51 19.12
N ALA A 578 -30.26 0.75 20.02
CA ALA A 578 -29.55 -0.14 20.92
C ALA A 578 -28.87 -1.28 20.14
N GLY A 579 -29.47 -1.71 19.03
CA GLY A 579 -28.89 -2.70 18.11
C GLY A 579 -27.63 -2.20 17.43
N LEU A 580 -27.65 -0.94 16.96
CA LEU A 580 -26.46 -0.29 16.43
C LEU A 580 -25.36 -0.20 17.49
N GLY A 581 -25.71 0.13 18.73
CA GLY A 581 -24.79 0.08 19.87
C GLY A 581 -24.20 -1.31 20.12
N ALA A 582 -25.04 -2.36 20.08
CA ALA A 582 -24.59 -3.75 20.22
C ALA A 582 -23.58 -4.15 19.13
N LEU A 583 -23.84 -3.76 17.87
CA LEU A 583 -22.90 -3.98 16.77
C LEU A 583 -21.55 -3.27 17.01
N THR A 584 -21.58 -2.01 17.44
CA THR A 584 -20.37 -1.26 17.77
C THR A 584 -19.57 -1.96 18.87
N TYR A 585 -20.18 -2.32 19.99
CA TYR A 585 -19.50 -3.01 21.09
C TYR A 585 -18.96 -4.38 20.66
N ALA A 586 -19.70 -5.14 19.85
CA ALA A 586 -19.22 -6.40 19.29
C ALA A 586 -17.95 -6.21 18.45
N LEU A 587 -17.94 -5.19 17.58
CA LEU A 587 -16.78 -4.85 16.77
C LEU A 587 -15.63 -4.29 17.61
N GLU A 588 -15.88 -3.53 18.68
CA GLU A 588 -14.85 -3.06 19.62
C GLU A 588 -14.12 -4.23 20.26
N ILE A 589 -14.85 -5.26 20.70
CA ILE A 589 -14.27 -6.49 21.26
C ILE A 589 -13.37 -7.17 20.23
N VAL A 590 -13.87 -7.37 19.01
CA VAL A 590 -13.13 -8.09 17.96
C VAL A 590 -11.89 -7.30 17.53
N VAL A 591 -12.03 -6.01 17.21
CA VAL A 591 -10.92 -5.12 16.83
C VAL A 591 -9.91 -4.94 17.97
N GLY A 592 -10.37 -4.89 19.22
CA GLY A 592 -9.52 -4.84 20.41
C GLY A 592 -8.56 -6.02 20.49
N CYS A 593 -9.02 -7.21 20.11
CA CYS A 593 -8.24 -8.45 20.08
C CYS A 593 -7.23 -8.54 18.93
N ILE A 594 -7.38 -7.74 17.86
CA ILE A 594 -6.50 -7.80 16.69
C ILE A 594 -5.17 -7.09 16.98
N GLY A 595 -4.07 -7.77 16.64
CA GLY A 595 -2.72 -7.21 16.62
C GLY A 595 -1.93 -7.37 17.91
N SER A 596 -0.65 -7.00 17.83
CA SER A 596 0.33 -7.10 18.92
C SER A 596 0.58 -5.74 19.58
N ALA A 597 1.47 -5.70 20.58
CA ALA A 597 2.00 -4.47 21.17
C ALA A 597 2.71 -3.54 20.17
N ARG A 598 2.88 -3.95 18.90
CA ARG A 598 3.43 -3.15 17.80
C ARG A 598 2.37 -2.56 16.87
N ARG A 599 1.06 -2.77 17.13
CA ARG A 599 0.00 -2.43 16.17
C ARG A 599 -0.08 -0.94 15.83
N TRP A 600 0.33 -0.03 16.72
CA TRP A 600 0.47 1.40 16.46
C TRP A 600 1.31 1.75 15.22
N ARG A 601 2.28 0.90 14.84
CA ARG A 601 3.09 1.07 13.62
C ARG A 601 2.87 0.01 12.55
N THR A 602 2.43 -1.20 12.92
CA THR A 602 2.19 -2.26 11.93
C THR A 602 0.81 -2.20 11.28
N MET A 603 -0.19 -1.66 12.00
CA MET A 603 -1.57 -1.50 11.50
C MET A 603 -2.17 -0.15 11.95
N PRO A 604 -1.60 1.00 11.55
CA PRO A 604 -2.11 2.32 11.92
C PRO A 604 -3.60 2.52 11.65
N TRP A 605 -4.10 2.01 10.52
CA TRP A 605 -5.51 2.08 10.14
C TRP A 605 -6.44 1.43 11.16
N LEU A 606 -6.03 0.31 11.76
CA LEU A 606 -6.81 -0.41 12.73
C LEU A 606 -6.91 0.36 14.04
N VAL A 607 -5.81 1.02 14.45
CA VAL A 607 -5.80 1.88 15.64
C VAL A 607 -6.72 3.08 15.44
N VAL A 608 -6.68 3.71 14.26
CA VAL A 608 -7.58 4.83 13.94
C VAL A 608 -9.04 4.38 13.91
N LEU A 609 -9.33 3.23 13.28
CA LEU A 609 -10.67 2.65 13.29
C LEU A 609 -11.16 2.40 14.73
N PHE A 610 -10.33 1.79 15.57
CA PHE A 610 -10.65 1.51 16.98
C PHE A 610 -10.92 2.78 17.78
N GLY A 611 -10.09 3.82 17.60
CA GLY A 611 -10.29 5.12 18.25
C GLY A 611 -11.54 5.86 17.75
N ILE A 612 -11.87 5.77 16.46
CA ILE A 612 -13.10 6.35 15.87
C ILE A 612 -14.35 5.65 16.42
N MET A 613 -14.28 4.33 16.62
CA MET A 613 -15.39 3.58 17.22
C MET A 613 -15.64 3.98 18.67
N ILE A 614 -14.61 4.36 19.43
CA ILE A 614 -14.77 4.71 20.85
C ILE A 614 -15.13 6.19 21.04
N VAL A 615 -14.40 7.11 20.39
CA VAL A 615 -14.48 8.55 20.72
C VAL A 615 -15.72 9.22 20.07
N PRO A 616 -15.86 9.29 18.73
CA PRO A 616 -17.07 9.77 18.08
C PRO A 616 -18.36 9.08 18.50
N LEU A 617 -18.41 7.75 18.53
CA LEU A 617 -19.65 7.05 18.92
C LEU A 617 -19.92 7.20 20.41
N GLY A 618 -18.90 7.28 21.26
CA GLY A 618 -19.06 7.66 22.66
C GLY A 618 -19.71 9.04 22.81
N ALA A 619 -19.33 10.02 21.98
CA ALA A 619 -19.99 11.33 21.96
C ALA A 619 -21.47 11.24 21.56
N ILE A 620 -21.82 10.36 20.61
CA ILE A 620 -23.22 10.06 20.26
C ILE A 620 -23.96 9.45 21.45
N SER A 621 -23.36 8.49 22.18
CA SER A 621 -23.96 7.91 23.38
C SER A 621 -24.18 8.97 24.47
N ILE A 622 -23.25 9.90 24.67
CA ILE A 622 -23.39 11.02 25.61
C ILE A 622 -24.52 11.95 25.19
N PHE A 623 -24.63 12.25 23.89
CA PHE A 623 -25.75 13.03 23.36
C PHE A 623 -27.11 12.37 23.70
N PHE A 624 -27.21 11.04 23.58
CA PHE A 624 -28.41 10.31 23.98
C PHE A 624 -28.67 10.35 25.49
N ILE A 625 -27.64 10.28 26.34
CA ILE A 625 -27.85 10.50 27.79
C ILE A 625 -28.42 11.89 28.04
N VAL A 626 -27.84 12.91 27.42
CA VAL A 626 -28.19 14.31 27.65
C VAL A 626 -29.64 14.60 27.24
N ILE A 627 -30.10 14.05 26.13
CA ILE A 627 -31.45 14.31 25.61
C ILE A 627 -32.55 13.58 26.40
N GLN A 628 -32.25 12.44 27.04
CA GLN A 628 -33.22 11.59 27.74
C GLN A 628 -34.10 12.35 28.74
N PRO A 629 -33.57 12.97 29.81
CA PRO A 629 -34.42 13.65 30.79
C PRO A 629 -34.98 14.99 30.29
N ILE A 630 -34.36 15.59 29.27
CA ILE A 630 -34.75 16.91 28.76
C ILE A 630 -35.95 16.79 27.80
N VAL A 631 -35.91 15.80 26.91
CA VAL A 631 -36.93 15.61 25.84
C VAL A 631 -37.94 14.54 26.20
N ILE A 632 -37.50 13.44 26.81
CA ILE A 632 -38.36 12.29 27.14
C ILE A 632 -38.91 12.40 28.57
N GLY A 633 -38.17 13.03 29.47
CA GLY A 633 -38.61 13.32 30.84
C GLY A 633 -38.37 12.18 31.84
N THR A 634 -37.55 11.19 31.48
CA THR A 634 -37.14 10.10 32.37
C THR A 634 -35.69 9.67 32.09
N TYR A 635 -35.20 8.67 32.83
CA TYR A 635 -33.85 8.13 32.73
C TYR A 635 -33.90 6.62 32.49
N SER A 636 -32.81 6.06 31.96
CA SER A 636 -32.62 4.62 31.80
C SER A 636 -31.39 4.17 32.59
N THR A 637 -31.58 3.28 33.56
CA THR A 637 -30.50 2.72 34.36
C THR A 637 -29.49 2.00 33.48
N LEU A 638 -29.97 1.17 32.55
CA LEU A 638 -29.13 0.40 31.65
C LEU A 638 -28.41 1.28 30.62
N ALA A 639 -29.06 2.31 30.07
CA ALA A 639 -28.39 3.24 29.15
C ALA A 639 -27.30 4.06 29.86
N LEU A 640 -27.55 4.50 31.11
CA LEU A 640 -26.53 5.20 31.91
C LEU A 640 -25.33 4.30 32.21
N LEU A 641 -25.54 3.01 32.52
CA LEU A 641 -24.45 2.05 32.73
C LEU A 641 -23.65 1.79 31.45
N ALA A 642 -24.32 1.56 30.32
CA ALA A 642 -23.66 1.35 29.04
C ALA A 642 -22.83 2.58 28.63
N ALA A 643 -23.40 3.77 28.78
CA ALA A 643 -22.70 4.99 28.44
C ALA A 643 -21.57 5.34 29.42
N ALA A 644 -21.70 5.00 30.71
CA ALA A 644 -20.59 5.07 31.64
C ALA A 644 -19.45 4.14 31.21
N ALA A 645 -19.76 2.89 30.83
CA ALA A 645 -18.76 1.96 30.32
C ALA A 645 -18.03 2.54 29.11
N MET A 646 -18.75 3.12 28.14
CA MET A 646 -18.18 3.77 26.95
C MET A 646 -17.27 4.97 27.30
N VAL A 647 -17.71 5.86 28.19
CA VAL A 647 -16.91 7.02 28.62
C VAL A 647 -15.58 6.57 29.26
N TRP A 648 -15.60 5.48 30.02
CA TRP A 648 -14.38 4.90 30.62
C TRP A 648 -13.44 4.22 29.63
N GLN A 649 -13.88 3.92 28.40
CA GLN A 649 -12.99 3.42 27.35
C GLN A 649 -12.11 4.52 26.73
N ILE A 650 -12.61 5.76 26.68
CA ILE A 650 -11.96 6.88 25.99
C ILE A 650 -10.49 7.07 26.39
N PRO A 651 -10.10 7.06 27.68
CA PRO A 651 -8.73 7.32 28.08
C PRO A 651 -7.72 6.33 27.50
N TYR A 652 -8.10 5.05 27.44
CA TYR A 652 -7.23 3.97 26.95
C TYR A 652 -7.00 4.03 25.44
N SER A 653 -7.95 4.55 24.65
CA SER A 653 -7.82 4.61 23.19
C SER A 653 -7.01 5.82 22.71
N LEU A 654 -6.99 6.92 23.48
CA LEU A 654 -6.33 8.17 23.09
C LEU A 654 -4.81 8.04 22.98
N ASP A 655 -4.18 7.29 23.89
CA ASP A 655 -2.73 7.09 23.87
C ASP A 655 -2.27 6.43 22.57
N GLU A 656 -2.99 5.41 22.12
CA GLU A 656 -2.67 4.66 20.92
C GLU A 656 -2.84 5.50 19.64
N LEU A 657 -3.90 6.33 19.59
CA LEU A 657 -4.12 7.31 18.53
C LEU A 657 -2.97 8.32 18.45
N VAL A 658 -2.51 8.84 19.60
CA VAL A 658 -1.42 9.82 19.65
C VAL A 658 -0.09 9.18 19.23
N ALA A 659 0.22 7.97 19.69
CA ALA A 659 1.41 7.23 19.26
C ALA A 659 1.42 6.99 17.75
N THR A 660 0.27 6.57 17.20
CA THR A 660 0.08 6.33 15.77
C THR A 660 0.21 7.62 14.95
N TYR A 661 -0.36 8.73 15.42
CA TYR A 661 -0.19 10.05 14.79
C TYR A 661 1.28 10.49 14.78
N GLN A 662 1.98 10.35 15.91
CA GLN A 662 3.40 10.70 15.99
C GLN A 662 4.25 9.84 15.04
N PHE A 663 3.94 8.55 14.93
CA PHE A 663 4.56 7.62 13.99
C PHE A 663 4.36 8.04 12.53
N LEU A 664 3.11 8.19 12.09
CA LEU A 664 2.79 8.58 10.72
C LEU A 664 3.43 9.91 10.35
N ARG A 665 3.42 10.87 11.28
CA ARG A 665 4.09 12.17 11.10
C ARG A 665 5.61 12.04 10.93
N ARG A 666 6.27 11.13 11.66
CA ARG A 666 7.71 10.85 11.48
C ARG A 666 7.98 10.24 10.11
N ARG A 667 7.20 9.25 9.69
CA ARG A 667 7.37 8.59 8.38
C ARG A 667 7.12 9.54 7.22
N HIS A 668 6.08 10.37 7.31
CA HIS A 668 5.83 11.42 6.33
C HIS A 668 6.98 12.43 6.23
N LYS A 669 7.53 12.87 7.37
CA LYS A 669 8.73 13.74 7.39
C LYS A 669 9.98 13.09 6.80
N ALA A 670 10.07 11.76 6.85
CA ALA A 670 11.14 10.99 6.26
C ALA A 670 10.94 10.73 4.75
N GLY A 671 9.94 11.36 4.11
CA GLY A 671 9.66 11.21 2.68
C GLY A 671 8.88 9.95 2.31
N ARG A 672 8.41 9.16 3.28
CA ARG A 672 7.65 7.93 2.99
C ARG A 672 6.20 8.22 2.58
N PRO A 673 5.60 7.40 1.70
CA PRO A 673 4.19 7.52 1.30
C PRO A 673 3.28 7.22 2.49
N TRP A 674 2.77 8.28 3.13
CA TRP A 674 2.08 8.18 4.42
C TRP A 674 0.79 7.34 4.35
N LEU A 675 0.10 7.35 3.22
CA LEU A 675 -1.16 6.63 3.03
C LEU A 675 -0.92 5.12 2.85
N LEU A 676 0.14 4.73 2.12
CA LEU A 676 0.56 3.34 2.07
C LEU A 676 1.04 2.84 3.45
N VAL A 677 1.83 3.64 4.16
CA VAL A 677 2.29 3.33 5.53
C VAL A 677 1.11 3.21 6.50
N PHE A 678 0.03 3.97 6.30
CA PHE A 678 -1.18 3.87 7.10
C PHE A 678 -1.85 2.50 6.99
N PHE A 679 -1.90 1.90 5.79
CA PHE A 679 -2.51 0.59 5.56
C PHE A 679 -1.56 -0.60 5.81
N THR A 680 -0.28 -0.46 5.48
CA THR A 680 0.69 -1.58 5.50
C THR A 680 1.64 -1.56 6.69
N GLY A 681 1.73 -0.43 7.39
CA GLY A 681 2.68 -0.20 8.46
C GLY A 681 4.13 -0.04 7.97
N ASP A 682 5.01 0.37 8.87
CA ASP A 682 6.44 0.52 8.59
C ASP A 682 7.29 0.30 9.86
N THR A 683 8.61 0.33 9.69
CA THR A 683 9.58 0.38 10.78
C THR A 683 9.68 1.79 11.39
N ASP A 684 10.25 1.89 12.59
CA ASP A 684 10.49 3.15 13.29
C ASP A 684 11.82 3.13 14.06
N GLU A 685 12.24 4.27 14.59
CA GLU A 685 13.49 4.43 15.33
C GLU A 685 13.48 3.76 16.71
N GLY A 686 14.40 2.82 16.93
CA GLY A 686 14.65 2.20 18.24
C GLY A 686 14.93 0.70 18.10
N ALA A 687 15.64 0.13 19.07
CA ALA A 687 15.78 -1.32 19.19
C ALA A 687 14.50 -1.94 19.78
N ASP A 688 14.25 -3.22 19.47
CA ASP A 688 13.12 -3.96 20.03
C ASP A 688 13.52 -4.57 21.39
N ASP A 689 13.75 -3.70 22.38
CA ASP A 689 14.34 -4.07 23.68
C ASP A 689 13.33 -4.71 24.66
N GLN A 690 12.05 -4.82 24.29
CA GLN A 690 11.00 -5.40 25.13
C GLN A 690 10.21 -6.46 24.35
N GLN A 691 10.49 -7.74 24.63
CA GLN A 691 9.55 -8.83 24.34
C GLN A 691 8.48 -8.82 25.43
N SER A 692 7.26 -8.43 25.09
CA SER A 692 6.13 -8.34 26.03
C SER A 692 5.61 -9.73 26.41
N ASP A 693 6.05 -10.29 27.54
CA ASP A 693 5.43 -11.47 28.17
C ASP A 693 4.38 -11.03 29.20
N ASP A 694 3.34 -10.36 28.70
CA ASP A 694 2.30 -9.72 29.51
C ASP A 694 1.69 -10.71 30.53
N PHE A 695 1.19 -11.85 30.06
CA PHE A 695 0.38 -12.78 30.86
C PHE A 695 1.16 -13.77 31.72
N GLU A 696 2.50 -13.76 31.70
CA GLU A 696 3.31 -14.62 32.57
C GLU A 696 3.47 -14.04 34.00
N ARG A 697 3.00 -12.82 34.22
CA ARG A 697 3.11 -12.09 35.49
C ARG A 697 2.00 -12.47 36.47
N GLY A 698 2.23 -12.21 37.76
CA GLY A 698 1.23 -12.48 38.80
C GLY A 698 -0.06 -11.63 38.63
N PRO A 699 -1.26 -12.16 38.98
CA PRO A 699 -2.55 -11.49 38.72
C PRO A 699 -2.67 -10.06 39.29
N ARG A 700 -2.03 -9.78 40.43
CA ARG A 700 -2.02 -8.43 41.02
C ARG A 700 -1.22 -7.42 40.19
N ALA A 701 -0.11 -7.84 39.59
CA ALA A 701 0.67 -6.97 38.72
C ALA A 701 -0.10 -6.66 37.44
N ILE A 702 -0.78 -7.66 36.88
CA ILE A 702 -1.67 -7.50 35.72
C ILE A 702 -2.78 -6.50 36.02
N LEU A 703 -3.50 -6.66 37.14
CA LEU A 703 -4.59 -5.78 37.50
C LEU A 703 -4.12 -4.34 37.76
N ASN A 704 -2.95 -4.18 38.38
CA ASN A 704 -2.36 -2.86 38.59
C ASN A 704 -1.99 -2.18 37.27
N ASP A 705 -1.35 -2.90 36.34
CA ASP A 705 -0.99 -2.34 35.04
C ASP A 705 -2.24 -2.00 34.21
N MET A 706 -3.27 -2.87 34.24
CA MET A 706 -4.55 -2.59 33.58
C MET A 706 -5.26 -1.33 34.08
N LEU A 707 -5.25 -1.09 35.40
CA LEU A 707 -6.00 0.02 36.00
C LEU A 707 -5.19 1.31 36.12
N LEU A 708 -3.86 1.23 36.19
CA LEU A 708 -3.01 2.38 36.53
C LEU A 708 -2.03 2.75 35.41
N SER A 709 -1.68 1.84 34.49
CA SER A 709 -0.81 2.18 33.37
C SER A 709 -1.60 2.96 32.31
N GLY A 710 -1.03 4.08 31.84
CA GLY A 710 -1.66 4.96 30.84
C GLY A 710 -2.73 5.93 31.38
N MET A 711 -3.16 5.79 32.63
CA MET A 711 -4.11 6.71 33.26
C MET A 711 -3.54 7.42 34.47
N SER A 712 -4.14 8.57 34.80
CA SER A 712 -3.80 9.35 35.99
C SER A 712 -5.05 9.71 36.77
N PHE A 713 -5.03 9.46 38.09
CA PHE A 713 -6.15 9.72 39.00
C PHE A 713 -5.85 10.82 40.05
N PRO A 714 -5.64 12.10 39.65
CA PRO A 714 -5.59 13.19 40.60
C PRO A 714 -6.91 13.31 41.38
N TRP A 715 -6.82 13.62 42.68
CA TRP A 715 -8.01 13.85 43.51
C TRP A 715 -8.93 14.94 42.95
N THR A 716 -8.36 15.95 42.26
CA THR A 716 -9.13 17.02 41.62
C THR A 716 -10.00 16.51 40.48
N MET A 717 -9.52 15.55 39.69
CA MET A 717 -10.31 14.90 38.63
C MET A 717 -11.43 14.05 39.23
N LEU A 718 -11.13 13.28 40.28
CA LEU A 718 -12.15 12.50 40.98
C LEU A 718 -13.25 13.39 41.58
N ALA A 719 -12.87 14.53 42.16
CA ALA A 719 -13.81 15.52 42.67
C ALA A 719 -14.68 16.14 41.55
N MET A 720 -14.10 16.43 40.38
CA MET A 720 -14.87 16.93 39.23
C MET A 720 -15.82 15.87 38.65
N ILE A 721 -15.44 14.60 38.60
CA ILE A 721 -16.36 13.50 38.21
C ILE A 721 -17.54 13.44 39.20
N GLY A 722 -17.25 13.46 40.50
CA GLY A 722 -18.30 13.49 41.53
C GLY A 722 -19.23 14.70 41.41
N LEU A 723 -18.66 15.88 41.17
CA LEU A 723 -19.43 17.11 40.93
C LEU A 723 -20.27 17.02 39.65
N GLY A 724 -19.74 16.43 38.59
CA GLY A 724 -20.47 16.17 37.34
C GLY A 724 -21.66 15.25 37.56
N VAL A 725 -21.51 14.17 38.34
CA VAL A 725 -22.62 13.27 38.72
C VAL A 725 -23.68 14.01 39.53
N ILE A 726 -23.26 14.82 40.51
CA ILE A 726 -24.17 15.65 41.31
C ILE A 726 -24.97 16.61 40.42
N LEU A 727 -24.30 17.30 39.49
CA LEU A 727 -24.95 18.20 38.55
C LEU A 727 -25.93 17.46 37.63
N MET A 728 -25.49 16.32 37.08
CA MET A 728 -26.27 15.50 36.15
C MET A 728 -27.57 14.98 36.78
N LEU A 729 -27.51 14.54 38.04
CA LEU A 729 -28.63 13.98 38.78
C LEU A 729 -29.39 15.00 39.65
N SER A 730 -28.90 16.23 39.77
CA SER A 730 -29.56 17.29 40.57
C SER A 730 -31.03 17.53 40.20
N PRO A 731 -31.49 17.39 38.94
CA PRO A 731 -32.90 17.53 38.60
C PRO A 731 -33.83 16.47 39.23
N LEU A 732 -33.30 15.33 39.66
CA LEU A 732 -34.08 14.29 40.34
C LEU A 732 -34.34 14.61 41.81
N VAL A 733 -33.41 15.34 42.44
CA VAL A 733 -33.43 15.63 43.88
C VAL A 733 -34.10 16.97 44.17
N PHE A 734 -33.99 17.91 43.24
CA PHE A 734 -34.46 19.27 43.42
C PHE A 734 -35.37 19.68 42.25
N PRO A 735 -36.57 20.22 42.52
CA PRO A 735 -37.51 20.69 41.50
C PRO A 735 -37.08 22.07 40.96
N TRP A 736 -35.91 22.11 40.31
CA TRP A 736 -35.45 23.30 39.61
C TRP A 736 -36.34 23.58 38.39
N GLY A 737 -36.57 24.85 38.04
CA GLY A 737 -37.28 25.20 36.82
C GLY A 737 -36.61 24.62 35.57
N GLY A 738 -37.39 24.36 34.50
CA GLY A 738 -36.95 23.55 33.35
C GLY A 738 -35.63 23.99 32.69
N GLY A 739 -35.38 25.30 32.58
CA GLY A 739 -34.12 25.81 32.00
C GLY A 739 -32.88 25.49 32.84
N VAL A 740 -32.97 25.53 34.17
CA VAL A 740 -31.83 25.24 35.07
C VAL A 740 -31.61 23.75 35.24
N ALA A 741 -32.68 22.97 35.30
CA ALA A 741 -32.61 21.51 35.30
C ALA A 741 -31.87 20.99 34.05
N ALA A 742 -32.24 21.48 32.85
CA ALA A 742 -31.58 21.14 31.61
C ALA A 742 -30.10 21.56 31.60
N THR A 743 -29.80 22.80 32.04
CA THR A 743 -28.43 23.32 32.10
C THR A 743 -27.54 22.45 33.00
N ASN A 744 -27.98 22.16 34.23
CA ASN A 744 -27.20 21.36 35.17
C ASN A 744 -26.99 19.92 34.65
N HIS A 745 -28.01 19.34 33.99
CA HIS A 745 -27.90 18.01 33.41
C HIS A 745 -26.86 17.94 32.27
N ILE A 746 -26.99 18.85 31.28
CA ILE A 746 -26.06 18.94 30.14
C ILE A 746 -24.63 19.15 30.63
N VAL A 747 -24.44 20.14 31.50
CA VAL A 747 -23.11 20.46 32.02
C VAL A 747 -22.55 19.29 32.84
N GLY A 748 -23.36 18.63 33.67
CA GLY A 748 -22.94 17.46 34.44
C GLY A 748 -22.42 16.33 33.55
N ALA A 749 -23.16 15.96 32.50
CA ALA A 749 -22.75 14.92 31.55
C ALA A 749 -21.46 15.29 30.77
N LEU A 750 -21.35 16.55 30.34
CA LEU A 750 -20.14 17.04 29.65
C LEU A 750 -18.93 17.07 30.58
N VAL A 751 -19.10 17.49 31.83
CA VAL A 751 -18.02 17.49 32.84
C VAL A 751 -17.53 16.08 33.11
N ILE A 752 -18.43 15.10 33.27
CA ILE A 752 -18.02 13.68 33.44
C ILE A 752 -17.19 13.25 32.23
N THR A 753 -17.69 13.47 31.01
CA THR A 753 -17.02 13.08 29.77
C THR A 753 -15.62 13.68 29.65
N VAL A 754 -15.53 15.01 29.76
CA VAL A 754 -14.28 15.76 29.62
C VAL A 754 -13.28 15.37 30.71
N THR A 755 -13.76 15.18 31.94
CA THR A 755 -12.89 14.82 33.07
C THR A 755 -12.37 13.40 32.94
N VAL A 756 -13.21 12.44 32.55
CA VAL A 756 -12.78 11.06 32.32
C VAL A 756 -11.77 11.01 31.17
N ALA A 757 -12.06 11.65 30.03
CA ALA A 757 -11.10 11.76 28.92
C ALA A 757 -9.75 12.38 29.36
N SER A 758 -9.79 13.34 30.29
CA SER A 758 -8.59 14.00 30.86
C SER A 758 -7.78 13.12 31.82
N LEU A 759 -8.29 11.92 32.20
CA LEU A 759 -7.51 10.94 32.96
C LEU A 759 -6.35 10.40 32.12
N ALA A 760 -6.50 10.32 30.79
CA ALA A 760 -5.41 10.07 29.86
C ALA A 760 -4.45 11.26 29.85
N PRO A 761 -3.15 11.06 30.20
CA PRO A 761 -2.18 12.14 30.22
C PRO A 761 -2.09 12.91 28.90
N VAL A 762 -2.24 12.23 27.75
CA VAL A 762 -2.20 12.86 26.42
C VAL A 762 -3.33 13.84 26.15
N ALA A 763 -4.48 13.71 26.83
CA ALA A 763 -5.65 14.57 26.71
C ALA A 763 -5.86 15.47 27.94
N ARG A 764 -4.87 15.55 28.82
CA ARG A 764 -4.95 16.28 30.10
C ARG A 764 -5.32 17.76 29.97
N LEU A 765 -5.01 18.41 28.85
CA LEU A 765 -5.42 19.80 28.60
C LEU A 765 -6.94 19.96 28.47
N ALA A 766 -7.68 18.89 28.13
CA ALA A 766 -9.13 18.92 28.02
C ALA A 766 -9.80 19.32 29.34
N ARG A 767 -9.15 19.14 30.50
CA ARG A 767 -9.68 19.59 31.80
C ARG A 767 -10.04 21.08 31.84
N PHE A 768 -9.40 21.92 31.03
CA PHE A 768 -9.72 23.35 30.97
C PHE A 768 -11.08 23.61 30.31
N LEU A 769 -11.63 22.66 29.54
CA LEU A 769 -13.01 22.73 29.08
C LEU A 769 -13.98 22.65 30.26
N ASN A 770 -13.61 22.02 31.38
CA ASN A 770 -14.41 22.07 32.61
C ASN A 770 -14.46 23.48 33.22
N ALA A 771 -13.40 24.29 33.09
CA ALA A 771 -13.44 25.69 33.50
C ALA A 771 -14.48 26.46 32.68
N LEU A 772 -14.53 26.22 31.37
CA LEU A 772 -15.54 26.80 30.49
C LEU A 772 -16.95 26.37 30.91
N MET A 773 -17.15 25.09 31.23
CA MET A 773 -18.41 24.59 31.78
C MET A 773 -18.77 25.24 33.13
N GLY A 774 -17.78 25.53 33.96
CA GLY A 774 -17.98 26.25 35.22
C GLY A 774 -18.43 27.69 35.00
N ILE A 775 -17.91 28.37 33.97
CA ILE A 775 -18.39 29.70 33.54
C ILE A 775 -19.86 29.60 33.09
N VAL A 776 -20.21 28.59 32.29
CA VAL A 776 -21.60 28.37 31.86
C VAL A 776 -22.53 28.22 33.06
N LEU A 777 -22.15 27.44 34.08
CA LEU A 777 -22.96 27.26 35.30
C LEU A 777 -23.17 28.54 36.12
N ILE A 778 -22.26 29.52 36.04
CA ILE A 778 -22.41 30.80 36.73
C ILE A 778 -23.46 31.68 36.03
N PHE A 779 -23.49 31.68 34.70
CA PHE A 779 -24.31 32.63 33.93
C PHE A 779 -25.65 32.05 33.45
N ALA A 780 -25.69 30.78 33.04
CA ALA A 780 -26.90 30.17 32.47
C ALA A 780 -28.13 30.21 33.40
N PRO A 781 -28.03 29.99 34.72
CA PRO A 781 -29.16 30.13 35.64
C PRO A 781 -29.72 31.56 35.73
N LEU A 782 -28.88 32.58 35.54
CA LEU A 782 -29.30 33.99 35.53
C LEU A 782 -30.16 34.28 34.29
N VAL A 783 -29.76 33.73 33.14
CA VAL A 783 -30.50 33.87 31.87
C VAL A 783 -31.78 33.05 31.88
N ALA A 784 -31.77 31.88 32.52
CA ALA A 784 -32.92 30.99 32.63
C ALA A 784 -33.97 31.44 33.69
N GLY A 785 -33.76 32.56 34.38
CA GLY A 785 -34.69 33.10 35.35
C GLY A 785 -34.88 32.24 36.60
N ALA A 786 -33.82 31.58 37.08
CA ALA A 786 -33.90 30.67 38.22
C ALA A 786 -34.13 31.39 39.55
N GLY A 787 -34.68 30.67 40.54
CA GLY A 787 -34.72 31.13 41.92
C GLY A 787 -33.31 31.22 42.54
N TRP A 788 -33.16 32.05 43.58
CA TRP A 788 -31.88 32.31 44.25
C TRP A 788 -31.11 31.06 44.70
N ALA A 789 -31.82 30.02 45.17
CA ALA A 789 -31.20 28.76 45.57
C ALA A 789 -30.52 28.03 44.38
N GLY A 790 -31.13 28.09 43.19
CA GLY A 790 -30.58 27.44 41.99
C GLY A 790 -29.41 28.21 41.42
N ILE A 791 -29.50 29.55 41.41
CA ILE A 791 -28.38 30.43 41.05
C ILE A 791 -27.19 30.19 41.99
N ALA A 792 -27.41 30.19 43.31
CA ALA A 792 -26.34 29.98 44.28
C ALA A 792 -25.70 28.59 44.16
N PHE A 793 -26.51 27.55 43.97
CA PHE A 793 -26.02 26.18 43.77
C PHE A 793 -25.16 26.04 42.51
N SER A 794 -25.68 26.47 41.36
CA SER A 794 -24.96 26.36 40.09
C SER A 794 -23.72 27.27 40.05
N ALA A 795 -23.78 28.48 40.62
CA ALA A 795 -22.62 29.36 40.73
C ALA A 795 -21.52 28.77 41.64
N LEU A 796 -21.89 28.16 42.78
CA LEU A 796 -20.93 27.47 43.66
C LEU A 796 -20.28 26.29 42.94
N CYS A 797 -21.08 25.44 42.28
CA CYS A 797 -20.56 24.33 41.49
C CYS A 797 -19.64 24.83 40.37
N GLY A 798 -20.00 25.92 39.69
CA GLY A 798 -19.18 26.52 38.64
C GLY A 798 -17.84 27.03 39.14
N LEU A 799 -17.80 27.74 40.27
CA LEU A 799 -16.57 28.21 40.89
C LEU A 799 -15.67 27.06 41.36
N VAL A 800 -16.26 26.03 41.98
CA VAL A 800 -15.54 24.82 42.40
C VAL A 800 -14.95 24.10 41.18
N LEU A 801 -15.72 23.96 40.09
CA LEU A 801 -15.27 23.32 38.86
C LEU A 801 -14.10 24.06 38.22
N ILE A 802 -14.15 25.40 38.16
CA ILE A 802 -13.04 26.25 37.70
C ILE A 802 -11.81 26.02 38.59
N ALA A 803 -11.96 26.08 39.92
CA ALA A 803 -10.85 25.91 40.85
C ALA A 803 -10.20 24.52 40.72
N LEU A 804 -10.99 23.46 40.59
CA LEU A 804 -10.50 22.08 40.45
C LEU A 804 -9.81 21.79 39.10
N SER A 805 -10.09 22.59 38.06
CA SER A 805 -9.47 22.43 36.74
C SER A 805 -8.03 22.97 36.64
N ILE A 806 -7.61 23.82 37.59
CA ILE A 806 -6.31 24.51 37.56
C ILE A 806 -5.14 23.58 37.95
N PRO A 807 -5.21 22.77 39.03
CA PRO A 807 -4.09 21.95 39.47
C PRO A 807 -3.71 20.89 38.43
N ARG A 808 -2.42 20.79 38.09
CA ARG A 808 -1.91 19.90 37.03
C ARG A 808 -1.91 18.41 37.40
N GLY A 809 -1.77 18.09 38.69
CA GLY A 809 -1.55 16.74 39.19
C GLY A 809 -0.21 16.13 38.74
N PRO A 810 0.19 14.96 39.27
CA PRO A 810 1.40 14.27 38.84
C PRO A 810 1.27 13.68 37.43
N VAL A 811 2.38 13.59 36.70
CA VAL A 811 2.51 12.85 35.43
C VAL A 811 3.64 11.83 35.62
N SER A 812 3.31 10.54 35.65
CA SER A 812 4.29 9.46 35.74
C SER A 812 4.50 8.84 34.35
N GLY A 813 5.20 9.55 33.46
CA GLY A 813 5.46 9.06 32.10
C GLY A 813 6.08 10.10 31.17
N SER A 814 6.69 9.61 30.08
CA SER A 814 7.07 10.42 28.92
C SER A 814 6.28 9.91 27.71
N PHE A 815 5.83 10.85 26.87
CA PHE A 815 5.02 10.64 25.67
C PHE A 815 5.72 11.25 24.44
N GLY A 816 7.05 11.27 24.49
CA GLY A 816 7.93 11.84 23.49
C GLY A 816 7.63 13.31 23.22
N ALA A 817 7.41 13.65 21.93
CA ALA A 817 7.13 15.02 21.51
C ALA A 817 5.81 15.60 22.07
N TRP A 818 4.93 14.76 22.65
CA TRP A 818 3.69 15.21 23.27
C TRP A 818 3.89 15.82 24.66
N ASP A 819 5.02 15.55 25.33
CA ASP A 819 5.28 16.01 26.70
C ASP A 819 5.10 17.53 26.87
N ARG A 820 5.34 18.31 25.82
CA ARG A 820 5.14 19.77 25.78
C ARG A 820 3.69 20.22 26.02
N PHE A 821 2.73 19.35 25.73
CA PHE A 821 1.30 19.61 25.95
C PHE A 821 0.83 19.09 27.32
N ILE A 822 1.62 18.23 27.95
CA ILE A 822 1.28 17.56 29.20
C ILE A 822 1.89 18.32 30.40
N ARG A 823 3.13 18.80 30.27
CA ARG A 823 3.95 19.35 31.35
C ARG A 823 3.69 20.82 31.68
#